data_AF-A0A0W0WKE4-F1
#
_entry.id   AF-A0A0W0WKE4-F1
#
_cell.length_a   1.000
_cell.length_b   1.000
_cell.length_c   1.000
_cell.angle_alpha   90.00
_cell.angle_beta   90.00
_cell.angle_gamma   90.00
#
_symmetry.space_group_name_H-M   'P 1'
#
loop_
_entity.id
_entity.type
_entity.pdbx_description
1 polymer ?
#
loop_
_entity_poly.entity_id
_entity_poly.type
_entity_poly.pdbx_seq_one_letter_code
_entity_poly.pdbx_strand_id
1 'polypeptide(L)'
;MKIKLILSSKQRFEINIDNESMLPPAEQIRKFMAEEEIDPDDMFALEYESARSYNLDDFDDWYKKKEALANHNLRQLKELMDDEAFEIIPTNALDALKTFYSQYPRNRVWQLAVDGQLYTQITGNSKEQIIKRTDNKGWFDYENREVGSLKAFFWGVNTGLEHIEEQELSLSLINQIHFCVTNAVQGLEGEIIRGGYRNKEANFNIYKDTGRITPEGLEDLLNKIDRGELGSAALFLGSTNPKVKEDALHINRAKITEIKAQLFHEGKIGNRSNLALAEYLISTFPRFRYQAPACSEISKLMEQVIDHYNRNLTQVSTPEERLELIGKTIESFQRIHPYGDANGRVFVNILQNRLLIQHGFAPATFFQPNIYDIYGHHVAVLKRGILNTVIIYNSGNPFGYYMHKENSPEEQAIFLDMEELNAFTAQTFTNPLFTFLNTPDSSRIDEEDILRSLGFTDDILLKLDCIDDVLANINSENSQLIDPINRVYRELIQDIPSPEYNQTSKDFARQELNIQIEKRVRAHIALMETLMSFDEEEEKEPPEVEISKTQISNPNTLLSIDNFIADLNYFIECQPMETSGLVSPASFWGNESQANIEAARKLIKLLQGEDLHEDSLTPINIKSLNSSELGEIIAKYRPLYERAISDVSSKNQHYL
;
A
#
# COMPACT_ATOMS: atom_id res chain seq x y z
N MET A 1 -8.07 18.23 -4.00
CA MET A 1 -7.96 16.77 -4.28
C MET A 1 -7.40 16.59 -5.70
N LYS A 2 -6.75 15.46 -6.03
CA LYS A 2 -6.25 15.20 -7.40
C LYS A 2 -7.32 14.46 -8.22
N ILE A 3 -7.74 15.05 -9.34
CA ILE A 3 -8.74 14.48 -10.26
C ILE A 3 -8.06 14.17 -11.58
N LYS A 4 -8.39 13.03 -12.20
CA LYS A 4 -7.97 12.72 -13.56
C LYS A 4 -9.10 13.02 -14.53
N LEU A 5 -8.87 13.91 -15.50
CA LEU A 5 -9.73 14.10 -16.65
C LEU A 5 -9.35 13.09 -17.73
N ILE A 6 -10.30 12.27 -18.15
CA ILE A 6 -10.13 11.25 -19.20
C ILE A 6 -10.94 11.70 -20.41
N LEU A 7 -10.30 11.78 -21.57
CA LEU A 7 -10.96 12.11 -22.83
C LEU A 7 -11.43 10.87 -23.58
N SER A 8 -12.35 11.04 -24.53
CA SER A 8 -12.81 9.99 -25.45
C SER A 8 -11.68 9.38 -26.27
N SER A 9 -10.61 10.14 -26.51
CA SER A 9 -9.35 9.67 -27.11
C SER A 9 -8.50 8.77 -26.21
N LYS A 10 -8.92 8.56 -24.94
CA LYS A 10 -8.19 7.92 -23.84
C LYS A 10 -7.00 8.73 -23.28
N GLN A 11 -6.78 9.96 -23.77
CA GLN A 11 -5.84 10.89 -23.16
C GLN A 11 -6.25 11.23 -21.72
N ARG A 12 -5.26 11.46 -20.85
CA ARG A 12 -5.47 11.72 -19.42
C ARG A 12 -4.74 12.98 -18.97
N PHE A 13 -5.41 13.78 -18.15
CA PHE A 13 -4.85 14.98 -17.52
C PHE A 13 -5.05 14.92 -16.02
N GLU A 14 -4.06 15.37 -15.23
CA GLU A 14 -4.17 15.45 -13.77
C GLU A 14 -4.46 16.90 -13.36
N ILE A 15 -5.56 17.09 -12.62
CA ILE A 15 -6.06 18.39 -12.18
C ILE A 15 -6.01 18.44 -10.65
N ASN A 16 -5.37 19.46 -10.09
CA ASN A 16 -5.38 19.73 -8.66
C ASN A 16 -6.55 20.66 -8.34
N ILE A 17 -7.58 20.14 -7.67
CA ILE A 17 -8.69 20.95 -7.16
C ILE A 17 -8.22 21.65 -5.88
N ASP A 18 -8.26 22.98 -5.91
CA ASP A 18 -7.99 23.85 -4.77
C ASP A 18 -9.27 24.03 -3.94
N ASN A 19 -9.28 23.44 -2.75
CA ASN A 19 -10.41 23.53 -1.83
C ASN A 19 -10.50 24.88 -1.11
N GLU A 20 -9.44 25.70 -1.15
CA GLU A 20 -9.43 27.05 -0.58
C GLU A 20 -9.90 28.11 -1.60
N SER A 21 -10.02 27.71 -2.87
CA SER A 21 -10.54 28.55 -3.94
C SER A 21 -12.01 28.90 -3.74
N MET A 22 -12.38 30.11 -4.14
CA MET A 22 -13.79 30.55 -4.19
C MET A 22 -14.55 29.94 -5.39
N LEU A 23 -13.85 29.30 -6.33
CA LEU A 23 -14.45 28.65 -7.49
C LEU A 23 -14.89 27.22 -7.14
N PRO A 24 -16.12 26.80 -7.51
CA PRO A 24 -16.53 25.40 -7.39
C PRO A 24 -15.61 24.45 -8.18
N PRO A 25 -15.43 23.20 -7.73
CA PRO A 25 -14.59 22.20 -8.43
C PRO A 25 -14.88 22.06 -9.93
N ALA A 26 -16.15 22.01 -10.35
CA ALA A 26 -16.53 21.92 -11.75
C ALA A 26 -16.04 23.14 -12.56
N GLU A 27 -16.10 24.34 -11.98
CA GLU A 27 -15.64 25.57 -12.62
C GLU A 27 -14.11 25.60 -12.74
N GLN A 28 -13.39 25.05 -11.76
CA GLN A 28 -11.94 24.86 -11.83
C GLN A 28 -11.56 23.91 -12.99
N ILE A 29 -12.33 22.84 -13.21
CA ILE A 29 -12.12 21.91 -14.32
C ILE A 29 -12.41 22.60 -15.66
N ARG A 30 -13.53 23.33 -15.79
CA ARG A 30 -13.85 24.10 -17.01
C ARG A 30 -12.74 25.08 -17.37
N LYS A 31 -12.20 25.77 -16.36
CA LYS A 31 -11.07 26.68 -16.54
C LYS A 31 -9.83 25.93 -17.04
N PHE A 32 -9.48 24.80 -16.43
CA PHE A 32 -8.37 23.96 -16.89
C PHE A 32 -8.56 23.49 -18.34
N MET A 33 -9.75 23.00 -18.70
CA MET A 33 -10.06 22.56 -20.07
C MET A 33 -9.93 23.70 -21.08
N ALA A 34 -10.40 24.90 -20.73
CA ALA A 34 -10.24 26.08 -21.58
C ALA A 34 -8.77 26.50 -21.75
N GLU A 35 -7.95 26.38 -20.70
CA GLU A 35 -6.50 26.67 -20.75
C GLU A 35 -5.73 25.65 -21.61
N GLU A 36 -6.14 24.38 -21.59
CA GLU A 36 -5.56 23.29 -22.37
C GLU A 36 -6.22 23.09 -23.76
N GLU A 37 -7.12 24.00 -24.16
CA GLU A 37 -7.86 23.93 -25.44
C GLU A 37 -8.65 22.61 -25.64
N ILE A 38 -9.14 22.02 -24.54
CA ILE A 38 -9.93 20.78 -24.53
C ILE A 38 -11.42 21.11 -24.68
N ASP A 39 -12.08 20.49 -25.67
CA ASP A 39 -13.54 20.60 -25.82
C ASP A 39 -14.26 19.85 -24.67
N PRO A 40 -15.21 20.48 -23.94
CA PRO A 40 -16.07 19.79 -22.99
C PRO A 40 -16.71 18.50 -23.51
N ASP A 41 -17.06 18.45 -24.80
CA ASP A 41 -17.68 17.27 -25.43
C ASP A 41 -16.69 16.10 -25.60
N ASP A 42 -15.37 16.36 -25.53
CA ASP A 42 -14.34 15.32 -25.54
C ASP A 42 -14.18 14.63 -24.19
N MET A 43 -14.77 15.15 -23.12
CA MET A 43 -14.72 14.53 -21.80
C MET A 43 -15.43 13.17 -21.80
N PHE A 44 -14.67 12.11 -21.51
CA PHE A 44 -15.22 10.78 -21.28
C PHE A 44 -15.59 10.55 -19.82
N ALA A 45 -14.68 10.90 -18.89
CA ALA A 45 -14.92 10.76 -17.46
C ALA A 45 -13.99 11.65 -16.62
N LEU A 46 -14.44 11.97 -15.42
CA LEU A 46 -13.64 12.49 -14.32
C LEU A 46 -13.41 11.36 -13.32
N GLU A 47 -12.17 11.10 -12.96
CA GLU A 47 -11.78 9.99 -12.09
C GLU A 47 -11.09 10.50 -10.83
N TYR A 48 -11.57 10.04 -9.68
CA TYR A 48 -10.87 10.16 -8.40
C TYR A 48 -10.59 8.75 -7.88
N GLU A 49 -9.31 8.43 -7.77
CA GLU A 49 -8.85 7.08 -7.43
C GLU A 49 -9.50 6.03 -8.35
N SER A 50 -10.44 5.21 -7.86
CA SER A 50 -11.16 4.21 -8.66
C SER A 50 -12.57 4.63 -9.07
N ALA A 51 -13.11 5.72 -8.50
CA ALA A 51 -14.47 6.19 -8.75
C ALA A 51 -14.51 7.14 -9.96
N ARG A 52 -15.59 7.07 -10.75
CA ARG A 52 -15.80 7.96 -11.90
C ARG A 52 -17.08 8.78 -11.78
N SER A 53 -17.03 10.01 -12.29
CA SER A 53 -18.20 10.75 -12.76
C SER A 53 -18.12 10.90 -14.27
N TYR A 54 -19.27 10.85 -14.93
CA TYR A 54 -19.41 11.00 -16.39
C TYR A 54 -20.08 12.33 -16.75
N ASN A 55 -20.42 13.15 -15.76
CA ASN A 55 -21.18 14.37 -15.94
C ASN A 55 -20.49 15.51 -15.16
N LEU A 56 -20.20 16.60 -15.87
CA LEU A 56 -19.57 17.76 -15.26
C LEU A 56 -20.58 18.60 -14.45
N ASP A 57 -21.87 18.51 -14.76
CA ASP A 57 -22.92 19.31 -14.12
C ASP A 57 -23.28 18.81 -12.70
N ASP A 58 -23.07 17.52 -12.41
CA ASP A 58 -23.25 16.94 -11.08
C ASP A 58 -21.93 16.78 -10.29
N PHE A 59 -20.81 17.21 -10.91
CA PHE A 59 -19.49 16.95 -10.38
C PHE A 59 -19.25 17.56 -9.01
N ASP A 60 -19.79 18.74 -8.71
CA ASP A 60 -19.59 19.38 -7.40
C ASP A 60 -20.20 18.56 -6.25
N ASP A 61 -21.40 17.99 -6.45
CA ASP A 61 -22.05 17.12 -5.45
C ASP A 61 -21.32 15.78 -5.32
N TRP A 62 -20.94 15.17 -6.45
CA TRP A 62 -20.12 13.96 -6.47
C TRP A 62 -18.79 14.18 -5.76
N TYR A 63 -18.09 15.28 -6.06
CA TYR A 63 -16.81 15.65 -5.46
C TYR A 63 -16.94 15.81 -3.94
N LYS A 64 -17.96 16.56 -3.49
CA LYS A 64 -18.22 16.76 -2.06
C LYS A 64 -18.45 15.44 -1.32
N LYS A 65 -19.18 14.50 -1.93
CA LYS A 65 -19.39 13.15 -1.36
C LYS A 65 -18.09 12.36 -1.28
N LYS A 66 -17.27 12.36 -2.34
CA LYS A 66 -15.98 11.66 -2.37
C LYS A 66 -14.96 12.26 -1.40
N GLU A 67 -14.93 13.58 -1.27
CA GLU A 67 -14.08 14.26 -0.31
C GLU A 67 -14.48 13.92 1.13
N ALA A 68 -15.78 13.91 1.44
CA ALA A 68 -16.27 13.52 2.75
C ALA A 68 -15.89 12.08 3.10
N LEU A 69 -16.07 11.14 2.15
CA LEU A 69 -15.65 9.75 2.30
C LEU A 69 -14.14 9.63 2.52
N ALA A 70 -13.34 10.29 1.69
CA ALA A 70 -11.88 10.25 1.80
C ALA A 70 -11.39 10.77 3.16
N ASN A 71 -11.95 11.88 3.64
CA ASN A 71 -11.60 12.45 4.95
C ASN A 71 -12.05 11.53 6.10
N HIS A 72 -13.25 10.94 5.99
CA HIS A 72 -13.75 9.98 6.97
C HIS A 72 -12.84 8.75 7.05
N ASN A 73 -12.60 8.08 5.92
CA ASN A 73 -11.75 6.89 5.86
C ASN A 73 -10.34 7.18 6.37
N LEU A 74 -9.73 8.31 5.98
CA LEU A 74 -8.39 8.66 6.42
C LEU A 74 -8.28 8.81 7.95
N ARG A 75 -9.32 9.34 8.58
CA ARG A 75 -9.40 9.46 10.04
C ARG A 75 -9.67 8.09 10.67
N GLN A 76 -10.70 7.40 10.20
CA GLN A 76 -11.10 6.09 10.70
C GLN A 76 -9.93 5.09 10.65
N LEU A 77 -9.13 5.10 9.58
CA LEU A 77 -8.00 4.17 9.44
C LEU A 77 -6.89 4.40 10.47
N LYS A 78 -6.78 5.60 11.05
CA LYS A 78 -5.75 5.95 12.04
C LYS A 78 -6.21 5.78 13.47
N GLU A 79 -7.47 6.10 13.77
CA GLU A 79 -8.01 6.10 15.12
C GLU A 79 -9.42 5.51 15.19
N LEU A 80 -9.80 4.99 16.36
CA LEU A 80 -11.17 4.56 16.63
C LEU A 80 -12.07 5.80 16.72
N MET A 81 -13.13 5.86 15.91
CA MET A 81 -14.06 6.98 15.92
C MET A 81 -14.99 6.90 17.14
N ASP A 82 -15.52 8.05 17.57
CA ASP A 82 -16.38 8.14 18.76
C ASP A 82 -17.68 7.33 18.62
N ASP A 83 -18.14 7.08 17.39
CA ASP A 83 -19.34 6.31 17.08
C ASP A 83 -19.08 4.81 16.83
N GLU A 84 -17.82 4.37 16.90
CA GLU A 84 -17.44 2.96 16.81
C GLU A 84 -17.30 2.34 18.21
N ALA A 85 -18.19 1.42 18.54
CA ALA A 85 -18.10 0.65 19.77
C ALA A 85 -17.06 -0.46 19.61
N PHE A 86 -15.93 -0.35 20.33
CA PHE A 86 -14.95 -1.42 20.46
C PHE A 86 -14.51 -1.59 21.91
N GLU A 87 -15.10 -2.58 22.57
CA GLU A 87 -14.72 -2.99 23.92
C GLU A 87 -13.54 -3.96 23.86
N ILE A 88 -12.46 -3.62 24.55
CA ILE A 88 -11.28 -4.46 24.63
C ILE A 88 -11.27 -5.16 25.97
N ILE A 89 -11.34 -6.49 25.93
CA ILE A 89 -11.27 -7.35 27.11
C ILE A 89 -9.88 -7.99 27.11
N PRO A 90 -8.91 -7.45 27.89
CA PRO A 90 -7.58 -8.05 27.94
C PRO A 90 -7.62 -9.44 28.58
N THR A 91 -6.82 -10.36 28.04
CA THR A 91 -6.54 -11.66 28.64
C THR A 91 -5.31 -11.58 29.55
N ASN A 92 -4.67 -12.72 29.87
CA ASN A 92 -3.30 -12.70 30.38
C ASN A 92 -2.29 -12.72 29.21
N ALA A 93 -1.02 -12.47 29.53
CA ALA A 93 0.08 -12.39 28.57
C ALA A 93 0.25 -13.65 27.71
N LEU A 94 0.18 -14.83 28.33
CA LEU A 94 0.38 -16.11 27.65
C LEU A 94 -0.78 -16.43 26.71
N ASP A 95 -2.02 -16.15 27.12
CA ASP A 95 -3.21 -16.33 26.28
C ASP A 95 -3.24 -15.36 25.10
N ALA A 96 -2.82 -14.10 25.31
CA ALA A 96 -2.68 -13.14 24.21
C ALA A 96 -1.59 -13.57 23.22
N LEU A 97 -0.44 -14.03 23.71
CA LEU A 97 0.65 -14.53 22.87
C LEU A 97 0.22 -15.78 22.08
N LYS A 98 -0.46 -16.73 22.73
CA LYS A 98 -1.02 -17.92 22.08
C LYS A 98 -2.05 -17.55 21.02
N THR A 99 -2.94 -16.61 21.32
CA THR A 99 -3.90 -16.07 20.36
C THR A 99 -3.19 -15.45 19.17
N PHE A 100 -2.15 -14.64 19.40
CA PHE A 100 -1.36 -14.01 18.33
C PHE A 100 -0.77 -15.03 17.37
N TYR A 101 -0.09 -16.07 17.87
CA TYR A 101 0.50 -17.10 17.01
C TYR A 101 -0.54 -17.98 16.29
N SER A 102 -1.65 -18.29 16.95
CA SER A 102 -2.67 -19.18 16.36
C SER A 102 -3.63 -18.48 15.39
N GLN A 103 -3.92 -17.18 15.61
CA GLN A 103 -4.94 -16.46 14.85
C GLN A 103 -4.36 -15.45 13.85
N TYR A 104 -3.13 -14.94 14.02
CA TYR A 104 -2.52 -14.09 13.00
C TYR A 104 -1.97 -14.98 11.88
N PRO A 105 -2.46 -14.86 10.63
CA PRO A 105 -1.98 -15.74 9.56
C PRO A 105 -0.51 -15.50 9.21
N ARG A 106 0.25 -16.59 9.07
CA ARG A 106 1.67 -16.61 8.71
C ARG A 106 1.97 -15.80 7.44
N ASN A 107 1.14 -15.94 6.41
CA ASN A 107 1.26 -15.22 5.14
C ASN A 107 0.76 -13.77 5.18
N ARG A 108 0.29 -13.28 6.34
CA ARG A 108 -0.22 -11.91 6.54
C ARG A 108 0.47 -11.14 7.65
N VAL A 109 1.28 -11.79 8.49
CA VAL A 109 1.92 -11.18 9.66
C VAL A 109 2.89 -10.05 9.30
N TRP A 110 3.32 -9.95 8.04
CA TRP A 110 4.02 -8.79 7.50
C TRP A 110 3.23 -7.48 7.64
N GLN A 111 1.89 -7.54 7.69
CA GLN A 111 1.03 -6.37 7.90
C GLN A 111 1.26 -5.71 9.27
N LEU A 112 1.95 -6.39 10.20
CA LEU A 112 2.38 -5.80 11.46
C LEU A 112 3.61 -4.88 11.30
N ALA A 113 4.41 -5.09 10.25
CA ALA A 113 5.60 -4.30 9.94
C ALA A 113 5.33 -3.20 8.91
N VAL A 114 4.49 -3.52 7.92
CA VAL A 114 4.24 -2.69 6.75
C VAL A 114 3.02 -1.82 6.99
N ASP A 115 3.17 -0.52 6.83
CA ASP A 115 2.10 0.45 7.02
C ASP A 115 0.93 0.19 6.05
N GLY A 116 -0.30 0.14 6.56
CA GLY A 116 -1.52 -0.01 5.74
C GLY A 116 -1.65 1.02 4.61
N GLN A 117 -1.14 2.24 4.78
CA GLN A 117 -1.09 3.26 3.72
C GLN A 117 -0.35 2.78 2.45
N LEU A 118 0.57 1.84 2.57
CA LEU A 118 1.36 1.35 1.43
C LEU A 118 0.60 0.34 0.57
N TYR A 119 -0.50 -0.23 1.07
CA TYR A 119 -1.21 -1.29 0.36
C TYR A 119 -2.73 -1.20 0.46
N THR A 120 -3.29 -0.22 1.16
CA THR A 120 -4.74 -0.09 1.22
C THR A 120 -5.33 0.16 -0.17
N GLN A 121 -6.52 -0.39 -0.37
CA GLN A 121 -7.36 -0.16 -1.53
C GLN A 121 -8.59 0.69 -1.18
N ILE A 122 -8.66 1.25 0.03
CA ILE A 122 -9.76 2.07 0.52
C ILE A 122 -9.64 3.51 0.02
N THR A 123 -10.78 4.14 -0.29
CA THR A 123 -10.83 5.51 -0.80
C THR A 123 -10.19 6.52 0.16
N GLY A 124 -9.39 7.45 -0.36
CA GLY A 124 -8.82 8.58 0.40
C GLY A 124 -7.33 8.46 0.74
N ASN A 125 -6.69 7.35 0.37
CA ASN A 125 -5.28 7.09 0.66
C ASN A 125 -4.30 7.73 -0.36
N SER A 126 -4.77 8.24 -1.51
CA SER A 126 -3.93 8.83 -2.56
C SER A 126 -3.04 10.00 -2.09
N LYS A 127 -3.39 10.67 -0.99
CA LYS A 127 -2.59 11.77 -0.42
C LYS A 127 -1.39 11.28 0.39
N GLU A 128 -1.48 10.09 1.00
CA GLU A 128 -0.42 9.51 1.84
C GLU A 128 0.46 8.50 1.09
N GLN A 129 -0.06 7.90 0.00
CA GLN A 129 0.77 7.14 -0.90
C GLN A 129 1.85 8.04 -1.49
N ILE A 130 3.10 7.72 -1.18
CA ILE A 130 4.26 8.28 -1.89
C ILE A 130 3.96 8.06 -3.38
N ILE A 131 3.78 9.16 -4.12
CA ILE A 131 3.26 9.31 -5.50
C ILE A 131 3.98 8.46 -6.57
N LYS A 132 4.88 7.55 -6.20
CA LYS A 132 5.85 6.93 -7.10
C LYS A 132 5.60 5.48 -7.50
N ARG A 133 4.62 4.75 -6.96
CA ARG A 133 4.48 3.30 -7.28
C ARG A 133 3.03 2.88 -7.47
N THR A 134 2.67 2.67 -8.73
CA THR A 134 1.33 2.24 -9.20
C THR A 134 1.11 0.73 -9.05
N ASP A 135 2.13 -0.01 -8.59
CA ASP A 135 2.22 -1.47 -8.47
C ASP A 135 2.50 -1.92 -7.02
N ASN A 136 2.10 -1.12 -6.04
CA ASN A 136 2.49 -1.26 -4.63
C ASN A 136 1.94 -2.57 -4.02
N LYS A 137 2.71 -3.66 -4.13
CA LYS A 137 2.42 -4.99 -3.55
C LYS A 137 2.67 -5.05 -2.04
N GLY A 138 2.41 -3.94 -1.34
CA GLY A 138 2.56 -3.78 0.11
C GLY A 138 3.93 -4.14 0.66
N TRP A 139 4.09 -5.41 1.06
CA TRP A 139 5.32 -5.92 1.66
C TRP A 139 6.48 -6.00 0.66
N PHE A 140 6.22 -6.24 -0.61
CA PHE A 140 7.28 -6.37 -1.62
C PHE A 140 8.05 -5.06 -1.77
N ASP A 141 7.32 -3.95 -1.88
CA ASP A 141 7.90 -2.62 -1.97
C ASP A 141 8.60 -2.19 -0.67
N TYR A 142 8.09 -2.62 0.47
CA TYR A 142 8.74 -2.40 1.75
C TYR A 142 10.09 -3.13 1.83
N GLU A 143 10.11 -4.42 1.51
CA GLU A 143 11.32 -5.25 1.52
C GLU A 143 12.36 -4.74 0.50
N ASN A 144 11.94 -4.29 -0.68
CA ASN A 144 12.83 -3.75 -1.70
C ASN A 144 13.49 -2.41 -1.32
N ARG A 145 12.89 -1.65 -0.40
CA ARG A 145 13.53 -0.42 0.12
C ARG A 145 14.71 -0.76 1.01
N GLU A 146 14.57 -1.81 1.81
CA GLU A 146 15.57 -2.27 2.76
C GLU A 146 15.60 -3.79 2.80
N VAL A 147 16.38 -4.39 1.90
CA VAL A 147 16.44 -5.84 1.75
C VAL A 147 16.89 -6.52 3.05
N GLY A 148 16.14 -7.53 3.48
CA GLY A 148 16.29 -8.24 4.75
C GLY A 148 15.47 -7.63 5.89
N SER A 149 14.79 -6.50 5.70
CA SER A 149 14.10 -5.78 6.77
C SER A 149 12.94 -6.56 7.38
N LEU A 150 12.14 -7.28 6.59
CA LEU A 150 11.03 -8.10 7.13
C LEU A 150 11.56 -9.28 7.94
N LYS A 151 12.57 -9.99 7.45
CA LYS A 151 13.19 -11.10 8.19
C LYS A 151 13.79 -10.61 9.52
N ALA A 152 14.54 -9.50 9.49
CA ALA A 152 15.11 -8.87 10.67
C ALA A 152 14.03 -8.38 11.64
N PHE A 153 12.92 -7.85 11.12
CA PHE A 153 11.75 -7.47 11.91
C PHE A 153 11.18 -8.66 12.67
N PHE A 154 10.91 -9.79 12.02
CA PHE A 154 10.35 -10.97 12.70
C PHE A 154 11.31 -11.60 13.69
N TRP A 155 12.62 -11.56 13.43
CA TRP A 155 13.60 -11.92 14.43
C TRP A 155 13.50 -11.00 15.67
N GLY A 156 13.34 -9.69 15.45
CA GLY A 156 13.08 -8.73 16.51
C GLY A 156 11.77 -8.98 17.25
N VAL A 157 10.69 -9.37 16.57
CA VAL A 157 9.41 -9.75 17.18
C VAL A 157 9.58 -10.97 18.08
N ASN A 158 10.22 -12.04 17.60
CA ASN A 158 10.45 -13.24 18.41
C ASN A 158 11.29 -12.92 19.64
N THR A 159 12.39 -12.20 19.47
CA THR A 159 13.24 -11.73 20.57
C THR A 159 12.46 -10.85 21.55
N GLY A 160 11.62 -9.95 21.02
CA GLY A 160 10.77 -9.07 21.81
C GLY A 160 9.63 -9.79 22.53
N LEU A 161 9.28 -11.02 22.16
CA LEU A 161 8.22 -11.81 22.81
C LEU A 161 8.77 -12.94 23.68
N GLU A 162 10.08 -13.20 23.64
CA GLU A 162 10.76 -14.02 24.63
C GLU A 162 10.50 -13.46 26.04
N HIS A 163 10.29 -14.37 27.00
CA HIS A 163 10.02 -14.04 28.40
C HIS A 163 8.90 -12.99 28.55
N ILE A 164 7.78 -13.14 27.83
CA ILE A 164 6.66 -12.18 27.83
C ILE A 164 6.08 -11.88 29.23
N GLU A 165 6.26 -12.80 30.17
CA GLU A 165 5.82 -12.67 31.56
C GLU A 165 6.63 -11.65 32.37
N GLU A 166 7.86 -11.32 31.95
CA GLU A 166 8.71 -10.32 32.60
C GLU A 166 8.10 -8.92 32.50
N GLN A 167 7.50 -8.45 33.60
CA GLN A 167 6.67 -7.23 33.63
C GLN A 167 7.44 -5.93 33.43
N GLU A 168 8.71 -5.88 33.83
CA GLU A 168 9.49 -4.64 33.77
C GLU A 168 10.09 -4.41 32.38
N LEU A 169 9.93 -3.20 31.88
CA LEU A 169 10.62 -2.74 30.69
C LEU A 169 12.10 -2.49 31.03
N SER A 170 13.01 -2.97 30.19
CA SER A 170 14.45 -2.78 30.38
C SER A 170 15.13 -2.20 29.15
N LEU A 171 16.20 -1.43 29.37
CA LEU A 171 17.01 -0.89 28.27
C LEU A 171 17.71 -2.01 27.48
N SER A 172 18.08 -3.12 28.14
CA SER A 172 18.70 -4.27 27.50
C SER A 172 17.80 -4.86 26.41
N LEU A 173 16.51 -5.05 26.73
CA LEU A 173 15.53 -5.54 25.77
C LEU A 173 15.40 -4.61 24.57
N ILE A 174 15.29 -3.30 24.79
CA ILE A 174 15.14 -2.31 23.70
C ILE A 174 16.37 -2.35 22.78
N ASN A 175 17.58 -2.37 23.35
CA ASN A 175 18.82 -2.46 22.58
C ASN A 175 18.93 -3.77 21.80
N GLN A 176 18.46 -4.88 22.37
CA GLN A 176 18.43 -6.17 21.70
C GLN A 176 17.46 -6.17 20.51
N ILE A 177 16.26 -5.60 20.68
CA ILE A 177 15.30 -5.42 19.58
C ILE A 177 15.94 -4.57 18.46
N HIS A 178 16.57 -3.43 18.80
CA HIS A 178 17.25 -2.58 17.83
C HIS A 178 18.38 -3.33 17.10
N PHE A 179 19.15 -4.15 17.81
CA PHE A 179 20.15 -5.00 17.20
C PHE A 179 19.55 -5.95 16.16
N CYS A 180 18.46 -6.66 16.50
CA CYS A 180 17.79 -7.59 15.59
C CYS A 180 17.31 -6.90 14.31
N VAL A 181 16.56 -5.80 14.43
CA VAL A 181 15.92 -5.14 13.27
C VAL A 181 16.88 -4.37 12.37
N THR A 182 18.12 -4.18 12.80
CA THR A 182 19.17 -3.57 11.99
C THR A 182 20.19 -4.58 11.49
N ASN A 183 20.09 -5.84 11.92
CA ASN A 183 21.06 -6.86 11.57
C ASN A 183 20.79 -7.45 10.18
N ALA A 184 21.83 -7.49 9.35
CA ALA A 184 21.78 -8.01 7.99
C ALA A 184 20.75 -7.32 7.06
N VAL A 185 20.33 -6.10 7.41
CA VAL A 185 19.47 -5.25 6.58
C VAL A 185 20.33 -4.36 5.69
N GLN A 186 20.02 -4.32 4.39
CA GLN A 186 20.65 -3.42 3.42
C GLN A 186 19.84 -2.12 3.29
N GLY A 187 20.48 -1.05 2.84
CA GLY A 187 19.79 0.23 2.59
C GLY A 187 19.58 1.14 3.81
N LEU A 188 20.04 0.72 4.99
CA LEU A 188 20.01 1.56 6.20
C LEU A 188 20.85 2.84 6.04
N GLU A 189 20.41 3.93 6.64
CA GLU A 189 21.06 5.23 6.50
C GLU A 189 22.37 5.31 7.30
N GLY A 190 23.51 5.30 6.61
CA GLY A 190 24.82 5.62 7.17
C GLY A 190 25.41 4.57 8.12
N GLU A 191 26.47 4.93 8.83
CA GLU A 191 27.10 4.06 9.84
C GLU A 191 26.25 4.03 11.12
N ILE A 192 25.39 3.03 11.22
CA ILE A 192 24.56 2.80 12.41
C ILE A 192 25.30 1.97 13.46
N ILE A 193 25.08 2.30 14.74
CA ILE A 193 25.59 1.51 15.88
C ILE A 193 24.50 0.51 16.27
N ARG A 194 24.65 -0.75 15.86
CA ARG A 194 23.63 -1.80 16.14
C ARG A 194 23.49 -2.02 17.63
N GLY A 195 22.25 -1.92 18.13
CA GLY A 195 21.95 -1.97 19.56
C GLY A 195 22.49 -0.81 20.40
N GLY A 196 23.05 0.24 19.78
CA GLY A 196 23.62 1.39 20.47
C GLY A 196 23.04 2.72 19.99
N TYR A 197 23.09 3.75 20.84
CA TYR A 197 22.56 5.07 20.52
C TYR A 197 23.33 5.76 19.39
N ARG A 198 22.64 6.67 18.69
CA ARG A 198 23.25 7.51 17.67
C ARG A 198 24.32 8.43 18.25
N ASN A 199 25.30 8.76 17.42
CA ASN A 199 26.37 9.72 17.70
C ASN A 199 26.22 11.03 16.90
N LYS A 200 25.16 11.16 16.09
CA LYS A 200 24.84 12.34 15.27
C LYS A 200 23.45 12.86 15.63
N GLU A 201 23.24 14.16 15.39
CA GLU A 201 21.95 14.82 15.57
C GLU A 201 20.89 14.27 14.59
N ALA A 202 19.72 13.91 15.10
CA ALA A 202 18.62 13.41 14.30
C ALA A 202 17.59 14.53 14.04
N ASN A 203 17.20 14.68 12.77
CA ASN A 203 16.21 15.64 12.35
C ASN A 203 15.34 15.02 11.26
N PHE A 204 14.04 15.28 11.29
CA PHE A 204 13.12 14.82 10.27
C PHE A 204 12.01 15.83 10.01
N ASN A 205 11.38 15.71 8.85
CA ASN A 205 10.28 16.58 8.44
C ASN A 205 8.94 15.88 8.67
N ILE A 206 7.98 16.63 9.17
CA ILE A 206 6.59 16.22 9.30
C ILE A 206 5.77 17.22 8.50
N TYR A 207 4.98 16.72 7.55
CA TYR A 207 4.24 17.56 6.62
C TYR A 207 2.76 17.59 6.96
N LYS A 208 2.14 18.76 6.83
CA LYS A 208 0.72 18.98 7.14
C LYS A 208 -0.21 18.08 6.31
N ASP A 209 0.11 17.91 5.03
CA ASP A 209 -0.67 17.15 4.06
C ASP A 209 -0.64 15.63 4.28
N THR A 210 0.32 15.12 5.05
CA THR A 210 0.39 13.70 5.43
C THR A 210 -0.63 13.29 6.50
N GLY A 211 -1.40 14.23 7.05
CA GLY A 211 -2.41 13.93 8.08
C GLY A 211 -1.83 13.33 9.37
N ARG A 212 -0.55 13.57 9.66
CA ARG A 212 0.17 13.09 10.88
C ARG A 212 0.20 14.12 12.02
N ILE A 213 -0.54 15.23 11.87
CA ILE A 213 -0.52 16.37 12.76
C ILE A 213 -1.94 16.70 13.21
N THR A 214 -2.15 16.84 14.52
CA THR A 214 -3.36 17.41 15.12
C THR A 214 -3.00 18.61 16.00
N PRO A 215 -3.93 19.54 16.25
CA PRO A 215 -3.72 20.62 17.22
C PRO A 215 -3.31 20.11 18.61
N GLU A 216 -3.98 19.07 19.10
CA GLU A 216 -3.77 18.47 20.42
C GLU A 216 -2.41 17.78 20.51
N GLY A 217 -2.01 17.03 19.46
CA GLY A 217 -0.72 16.37 19.41
C GLY A 217 0.45 17.36 19.32
N LEU A 218 0.29 18.47 18.60
CA LEU A 218 1.27 19.55 18.58
C LEU A 218 1.31 20.32 19.90
N GLU A 219 0.17 20.57 20.52
CA GLU A 219 0.11 21.14 21.86
C GLU A 219 0.91 20.28 22.87
N ASP A 220 0.71 18.96 22.86
CA ASP A 220 1.43 18.06 23.76
C ASP A 220 2.94 18.12 23.55
N LEU A 221 3.41 18.07 22.30
CA LEU A 221 4.83 18.25 21.98
C LEU A 221 5.38 19.59 22.49
N LEU A 222 4.65 20.69 22.24
CA LEU A 222 5.02 22.03 22.71
C LEU A 222 5.07 22.10 24.24
N ASN A 223 4.11 21.47 24.92
CA ASN A 223 4.10 21.39 26.38
C ASN A 223 5.33 20.64 26.94
N LYS A 224 5.78 19.57 26.28
CA LYS A 224 6.97 18.81 26.68
C LYS A 224 8.27 19.59 26.42
N ILE A 225 8.34 20.34 25.33
CA ILE A 225 9.44 21.26 25.05
C ILE A 225 9.50 22.39 26.11
N ASP A 226 8.35 23.03 26.41
CA ASP A 226 8.26 24.12 27.39
C ASP A 226 8.73 23.66 28.79
N ARG A 227 8.31 22.45 29.19
CA ARG A 227 8.68 21.84 30.47
C ARG A 227 10.10 21.26 30.50
N GLY A 228 10.75 21.11 29.34
CA GLY A 228 12.08 20.51 29.22
C GLY A 228 12.10 19.00 29.43
N GLU A 229 10.96 18.32 29.19
CA GLU A 229 10.82 16.87 29.29
C GLU A 229 11.54 16.13 28.14
N LEU A 230 11.85 16.85 27.04
CA LEU A 230 12.57 16.34 25.87
C LEU A 230 13.98 16.98 25.73
N GLY A 231 14.64 17.33 26.83
CA GLY A 231 16.00 17.88 26.80
C GLY A 231 16.13 19.10 25.87
N SER A 232 17.05 19.02 24.90
CA SER A 232 17.30 20.07 23.89
C SER A 232 16.45 20.00 22.63
N ALA A 233 15.40 19.16 22.58
CA ALA A 233 14.53 19.04 21.41
C ALA A 233 13.93 20.39 20.96
N ALA A 234 13.73 20.53 19.65
CA ALA A 234 13.29 21.78 19.03
C ALA A 234 12.44 21.55 17.77
N LEU A 235 11.63 22.56 17.42
CA LEU A 235 10.90 22.64 16.16
C LEU A 235 11.39 23.83 15.35
N PHE A 236 11.67 23.58 14.07
CA PHE A 236 12.02 24.60 13.08
C PHE A 236 10.93 24.68 12.02
N LEU A 237 10.40 25.88 11.82
CA LEU A 237 9.32 26.17 10.88
C LEU A 237 9.80 27.17 9.84
N GLY A 238 9.28 27.07 8.61
CA GLY A 238 9.62 27.96 7.51
C GLY A 238 10.40 27.30 6.36
N SER A 239 10.69 28.13 5.34
CA SER A 239 11.29 27.68 4.09
C SER A 239 12.77 27.34 4.24
N THR A 240 13.20 26.23 3.63
CA THR A 240 14.62 25.94 3.40
C THR A 240 15.20 26.71 2.21
N ASN A 241 14.37 27.48 1.50
CA ASN A 241 14.81 28.30 0.37
C ASN A 241 15.36 29.64 0.88
N PRO A 242 16.68 29.89 0.82
CA PRO A 242 17.29 31.12 1.34
C PRO A 242 16.80 32.40 0.62
N LYS A 243 16.03 32.28 -0.47
CA LYS A 243 15.43 33.39 -1.21
C LYS A 243 14.06 33.82 -0.66
N VAL A 244 13.42 33.06 0.23
CA VAL A 244 12.17 33.46 0.89
C VAL A 244 12.50 33.94 2.31
N LYS A 245 12.43 35.26 2.52
CA LYS A 245 12.73 35.96 3.77
C LYS A 245 11.52 36.02 4.74
N GLU A 246 10.74 34.95 4.88
CA GLU A 246 9.58 34.95 5.78
C GLU A 246 9.79 34.06 7.01
N ASP A 247 9.49 34.65 8.18
CA ASP A 247 9.13 34.08 9.50
C ASP A 247 9.60 32.64 9.81
N ALA A 248 10.92 32.41 9.77
CA ALA A 248 11.47 31.17 10.29
C ALA A 248 11.35 31.16 11.82
N LEU A 249 10.51 30.29 12.37
CA LEU A 249 10.38 30.10 13.81
C LEU A 249 11.26 28.96 14.28
N HIS A 250 12.04 29.21 15.33
CA HIS A 250 12.80 28.18 16.03
C HIS A 250 12.26 28.09 17.46
N ILE A 251 11.41 27.10 17.68
CA ILE A 251 10.74 26.84 18.94
C ILE A 251 11.57 25.83 19.73
N ASN A 252 12.08 26.27 20.86
CA ASN A 252 12.73 25.43 21.85
C ASN A 252 12.39 25.96 23.25
N ARG A 253 12.81 25.25 24.29
CA ARG A 253 12.53 25.63 25.68
C ARG A 253 12.88 27.08 26.02
N ALA A 254 14.00 27.59 25.50
CA ALA A 254 14.47 28.94 25.81
C ALA A 254 13.64 30.04 25.11
N LYS A 255 13.02 29.72 23.96
CA LYS A 255 12.35 30.70 23.09
C LYS A 255 10.83 30.64 23.10
N ILE A 256 10.23 29.52 23.48
CA ILE A 256 8.78 29.29 23.33
C ILE A 256 7.92 30.35 24.04
N THR A 257 8.34 30.80 25.23
CA THR A 257 7.61 31.86 25.98
C THR A 257 7.67 33.22 25.26
N GLU A 258 8.83 33.58 24.70
CA GLU A 258 9.01 34.82 23.93
C GLU A 258 8.17 34.78 22.65
N ILE A 259 8.21 33.67 21.91
CA ILE A 259 7.44 33.47 20.68
C ILE A 259 5.94 33.61 20.94
N LYS A 260 5.42 32.97 22.00
CA LYS A 260 4.01 33.12 22.40
C LYS A 260 3.65 34.57 22.72
N ALA A 261 4.52 35.29 23.43
CA ALA A 261 4.28 36.68 23.78
C ALA A 261 4.27 37.59 22.55
N GLN A 262 5.18 37.36 21.60
CA GLN A 262 5.26 38.09 20.34
C GLN A 262 4.02 37.85 19.47
N LEU A 263 3.69 36.60 19.17
CA LEU A 263 2.54 36.27 18.31
C LEU A 263 1.21 36.75 18.91
N PHE A 264 1.07 36.72 20.24
CA PHE A 264 -0.09 37.28 20.92
C PHE A 264 -0.16 38.81 20.78
N HIS A 265 0.98 39.50 20.91
CA HIS A 265 1.03 40.95 20.72
C HIS A 265 0.74 41.37 19.27
N GLU A 266 1.16 40.55 18.30
CA GLU A 266 0.86 40.72 16.87
C GLU A 266 -0.59 40.36 16.50
N GLY A 267 -1.39 39.82 17.44
CA GLY A 267 -2.76 39.39 17.20
C GLY A 267 -2.89 38.13 16.35
N LYS A 268 -1.80 37.38 16.14
CA LYS A 268 -1.77 36.13 15.36
C LYS A 268 -2.34 34.94 16.13
N ILE A 269 -2.31 34.98 17.46
CA ILE A 269 -2.94 33.99 18.34
C ILE A 269 -3.86 34.67 19.36
N GLY A 270 -4.98 34.02 19.68
CA GLY A 270 -6.00 34.58 20.58
C GLY A 270 -5.61 34.60 22.06
N ASN A 271 -4.65 33.78 22.47
CA ASN A 271 -4.10 33.73 23.84
C ASN A 271 -2.70 33.10 23.85
N ARG A 272 -2.04 33.05 25.02
CA ARG A 272 -0.66 32.52 25.18
C ARG A 272 -0.60 31.03 25.58
N SER A 273 -1.62 30.24 25.26
CA SER A 273 -1.59 28.78 25.44
C SER A 273 -0.76 28.09 24.35
N ASN A 274 -0.32 26.86 24.61
CA ASN A 274 0.34 26.05 23.59
C ASN A 274 -0.65 25.52 22.54
N LEU A 275 -1.93 25.32 22.88
CA LEU A 275 -2.99 25.02 21.91
C LEU A 275 -3.16 26.14 20.87
N ALA A 276 -3.32 27.39 21.32
CA ALA A 276 -3.46 28.53 20.40
C ALA A 276 -2.22 28.71 19.51
N LEU A 277 -1.03 28.41 20.04
CA LEU A 277 0.19 28.35 19.24
C LEU A 277 0.10 27.21 18.21
N ALA A 278 -0.24 25.99 18.61
CA ALA A 278 -0.35 24.84 17.72
C ALA A 278 -1.30 25.09 16.54
N GLU A 279 -2.51 25.59 16.80
CA GLU A 279 -3.50 25.92 15.76
C GLU A 279 -2.93 26.93 14.74
N TYR A 280 -2.29 27.99 15.22
CA TYR A 280 -1.64 28.97 14.36
C TYR A 280 -0.54 28.33 13.51
N LEU A 281 0.33 27.53 14.11
CA LEU A 281 1.42 26.89 13.37
C LEU A 281 0.91 25.95 12.27
N ILE A 282 -0.13 25.14 12.55
CA ILE A 282 -0.74 24.23 11.57
C ILE A 282 -1.43 24.99 10.44
N SER A 283 -2.08 26.11 10.76
CA SER A 283 -2.72 26.95 9.75
C SER A 283 -1.71 27.60 8.80
N THR A 284 -0.53 27.96 9.33
CA THR A 284 0.44 28.82 8.64
C THR A 284 1.55 28.05 7.94
N PHE A 285 2.05 26.95 8.52
CA PHE A 285 3.23 26.26 8.02
C PHE A 285 2.89 24.90 7.41
N PRO A 286 3.33 24.62 6.16
CA PRO A 286 3.09 23.32 5.53
C PRO A 286 4.00 22.20 6.04
N ARG A 287 5.10 22.56 6.73
CA ARG A 287 6.15 21.63 7.15
C ARG A 287 6.74 22.01 8.50
N PHE A 288 6.95 20.99 9.32
CA PHE A 288 7.55 21.05 10.64
C PHE A 288 8.84 20.23 10.62
N ARG A 289 9.99 20.85 10.88
CA ARG A 289 11.24 20.12 11.03
C ARG A 289 11.51 19.92 12.52
N TYR A 290 11.38 18.68 12.97
CA TYR A 290 11.69 18.30 14.34
C TYR A 290 13.18 17.98 14.48
N GLN A 291 13.79 18.49 15.54
CA GLN A 291 15.12 18.11 16.00
C GLN A 291 14.97 17.35 17.31
N ALA A 292 15.44 16.10 17.31
CA ALA A 292 15.49 15.27 18.51
C ALA A 292 16.54 15.80 19.51
N PRO A 293 16.48 15.40 20.80
CA PRO A 293 17.44 15.83 21.81
C PRO A 293 18.89 15.49 21.45
N ALA A 294 19.87 16.22 21.98
CA ALA A 294 21.28 15.99 21.72
C ALA A 294 21.74 14.58 22.16
N CYS A 295 22.74 14.03 21.46
CA CYS A 295 23.24 12.66 21.71
C CYS A 295 23.65 12.41 23.17
N SER A 296 24.22 13.43 23.84
CA SER A 296 24.65 13.35 25.23
C SER A 296 23.51 13.25 26.25
N GLU A 297 22.27 13.53 25.84
CA GLU A 297 21.08 13.51 26.71
C GLU A 297 20.31 12.19 26.61
N ILE A 298 20.54 11.40 25.55
CA ILE A 298 19.74 10.22 25.19
C ILE A 298 19.66 9.21 26.33
N SER A 299 20.80 8.78 26.90
CA SER A 299 20.80 7.71 27.94
C SER A 299 19.91 8.08 29.12
N LYS A 300 20.06 9.32 29.60
CA LYS A 300 19.28 9.82 30.74
C LYS A 300 17.79 9.90 30.41
N LEU A 301 17.44 10.40 29.23
CA LEU A 301 16.04 10.50 28.81
C LEU A 301 15.39 9.11 28.65
N MET A 302 16.10 8.15 28.06
CA MET A 302 15.65 6.77 27.92
C MET A 302 15.39 6.11 29.27
N GLU A 303 16.32 6.23 30.22
CA GLU A 303 16.17 5.73 31.59
C GLU A 303 14.95 6.37 32.28
N GLN A 304 14.77 7.68 32.15
CA GLN A 304 13.62 8.38 32.73
C GLN A 304 12.28 7.88 32.19
N VAL A 305 12.18 7.59 30.90
CA VAL A 305 10.96 7.05 30.29
C VAL A 305 10.69 5.62 30.77
N ILE A 306 11.72 4.77 30.85
CA ILE A 306 11.61 3.40 31.37
C ILE A 306 11.18 3.41 32.84
N ASP A 307 11.83 4.22 33.68
CA ASP A 307 11.49 4.38 35.09
C ASP A 307 10.08 4.93 35.28
N HIS A 308 9.63 5.82 34.40
CA HIS A 308 8.25 6.32 34.43
C HIS A 308 7.27 5.20 34.11
N TYR A 309 7.49 4.42 33.05
CA TYR A 309 6.63 3.31 32.67
C TYR A 309 6.52 2.28 33.81
N ASN A 310 7.65 1.77 34.30
CA ASN A 310 7.69 0.72 35.32
C ASN A 310 7.02 1.15 36.62
N ARG A 311 7.24 2.40 37.06
CA ARG A 311 6.59 2.92 38.29
C ARG A 311 5.08 3.07 38.15
N ASN A 312 4.61 3.62 37.04
CA ASN A 312 3.18 3.91 36.84
C ASN A 312 2.38 2.65 36.45
N LEU A 313 3.04 1.60 35.95
CA LEU A 313 2.38 0.35 35.60
C LEU A 313 1.63 -0.29 36.79
N THR A 314 2.13 -0.09 38.01
CA THR A 314 1.48 -0.58 39.25
C THR A 314 0.25 0.23 39.65
N GLN A 315 0.04 1.40 39.05
CA GLN A 315 -1.03 2.35 39.40
C GLN A 315 -2.19 2.31 38.41
N VAL A 316 -1.97 1.85 37.17
CA VAL A 316 -3.02 1.75 36.15
C VAL A 316 -3.92 0.55 36.41
N SER A 317 -5.24 0.78 36.39
CA SER A 317 -6.23 -0.21 36.82
C SER A 317 -7.15 -0.65 35.68
N THR A 318 -7.41 0.23 34.72
CA THR A 318 -8.29 -0.02 33.58
C THR A 318 -7.52 -0.34 32.30
N PRO A 319 -8.14 -1.04 31.33
CA PRO A 319 -7.54 -1.26 30.01
C PRO A 319 -7.12 0.05 29.32
N GLU A 320 -7.98 1.08 29.39
CA GLU A 320 -7.76 2.39 28.77
C GLU A 320 -6.57 3.14 29.39
N GLU A 321 -6.47 3.17 30.73
CA GLU A 321 -5.31 3.76 31.42
C GLU A 321 -4.01 3.07 31.02
N ARG A 322 -4.06 1.75 30.79
CA ARG A 322 -2.90 0.96 30.39
C ARG A 322 -2.50 1.24 28.93
N LEU A 323 -3.47 1.32 28.02
CA LEU A 323 -3.23 1.72 26.63
C LEU A 323 -2.65 3.14 26.57
N GLU A 324 -3.16 4.06 27.38
CA GLU A 324 -2.65 5.43 27.46
C GLU A 324 -1.20 5.47 27.96
N LEU A 325 -0.87 4.69 28.99
CA LEU A 325 0.50 4.57 29.50
C LEU A 325 1.45 4.00 28.42
N ILE A 326 1.05 2.93 27.74
CA ILE A 326 1.83 2.34 26.63
C ILE A 326 2.05 3.39 25.54
N GLY A 327 0.98 4.04 25.08
CA GLY A 327 1.05 5.06 24.03
C GLY A 327 2.00 6.21 24.36
N LYS A 328 1.89 6.78 25.56
CA LYS A 328 2.78 7.86 26.03
C LYS A 328 4.24 7.42 26.15
N THR A 329 4.48 6.18 26.55
CA THR A 329 5.83 5.62 26.63
C THR A 329 6.45 5.48 25.24
N ILE A 330 5.72 4.91 24.28
CA ILE A 330 6.19 4.76 22.89
C ILE A 330 6.42 6.12 22.22
N GLU A 331 5.50 7.06 22.43
CA GLU A 331 5.62 8.44 21.95
C GLU A 331 6.90 9.13 22.47
N SER A 332 7.18 8.97 23.77
CA SER A 332 8.39 9.54 24.38
C SER A 332 9.66 8.96 23.75
N PHE A 333 9.71 7.64 23.52
CA PHE A 333 10.85 7.03 22.84
C PHE A 333 11.01 7.54 21.40
N GLN A 334 9.91 7.70 20.66
CA GLN A 334 10.00 8.21 19.29
C GLN A 334 10.52 9.64 19.22
N ARG A 335 10.06 10.51 20.12
CA ARG A 335 10.50 11.90 20.20
C ARG A 335 11.95 12.04 20.68
N ILE A 336 12.45 11.12 21.52
CA ILE A 336 13.88 11.06 21.88
C ILE A 336 14.72 10.64 20.67
N HIS A 337 14.16 9.76 19.81
CA HIS A 337 14.79 9.25 18.60
C HIS A 337 16.24 8.74 18.86
N PRO A 338 16.42 7.77 19.79
CA PRO A 338 17.72 7.43 20.35
C PRO A 338 18.67 6.72 19.38
N TYR A 339 18.15 6.05 18.36
CA TYR A 339 18.95 5.28 17.41
C TYR A 339 19.18 6.04 16.10
N GLY A 340 20.22 5.64 15.36
CA GLY A 340 20.57 6.27 14.08
C GLY A 340 19.54 6.02 12.98
N ASP A 341 18.83 4.90 13.08
CA ASP A 341 17.77 4.48 12.17
C ASP A 341 16.83 3.51 12.92
N ALA A 342 15.78 3.03 12.28
CA ALA A 342 14.87 1.98 12.74
C ALA A 342 14.08 2.27 14.03
N ASN A 343 14.08 3.51 14.54
CA ASN A 343 13.29 3.91 15.72
C ASN A 343 11.81 3.51 15.58
N GLY A 344 11.20 3.75 14.40
CA GLY A 344 9.86 3.26 13.99
C GLY A 344 9.62 1.79 14.33
N ARG A 345 10.47 0.93 13.75
CA ARG A 345 10.39 -0.53 13.90
C ARG A 345 10.58 -0.97 15.34
N VAL A 346 11.56 -0.40 16.04
CA VAL A 346 11.87 -0.76 17.43
C VAL A 346 10.70 -0.40 18.35
N PHE A 347 10.25 0.84 18.33
CA PHE A 347 9.31 1.33 19.35
C PHE A 347 7.86 1.04 18.99
N VAL A 348 7.44 1.34 17.76
CA VAL A 348 6.03 1.25 17.38
C VAL A 348 5.66 -0.15 16.93
N ASN A 349 6.48 -0.78 16.08
CA ASN A 349 6.09 -2.05 15.48
C ASN A 349 6.44 -3.28 16.34
N ILE A 350 7.44 -3.18 17.23
CA ILE A 350 7.85 -4.31 18.11
C ILE A 350 7.58 -4.03 19.57
N LEU A 351 8.22 -3.02 20.16
CA LEU A 351 8.14 -2.80 21.61
C LEU A 351 6.70 -2.57 22.08
N GLN A 352 5.97 -1.71 21.37
CA GLN A 352 4.55 -1.49 21.66
C GLN A 352 3.74 -2.78 21.61
N ASN A 353 3.95 -3.62 20.59
CA ASN A 353 3.23 -4.87 20.44
C ASN A 353 3.60 -5.89 21.52
N ARG A 354 4.87 -5.92 21.97
CA ARG A 354 5.24 -6.65 23.18
C ARG A 354 4.42 -6.15 24.37
N LEU A 355 4.39 -4.84 24.63
CA LEU A 355 3.69 -4.28 25.78
C LEU A 355 2.17 -4.55 25.70
N LEU A 356 1.58 -4.49 24.50
CA LEU A 356 0.18 -4.85 24.28
C LEU A 356 -0.08 -6.32 24.65
N ILE A 357 0.70 -7.24 24.08
CA ILE A 357 0.56 -8.68 24.32
C ILE A 357 0.80 -9.03 25.79
N GLN A 358 1.83 -8.45 26.40
CA GLN A 358 2.15 -8.61 27.84
C GLN A 358 0.94 -8.27 28.73
N HIS A 359 0.11 -7.34 28.30
CA HIS A 359 -1.06 -6.86 29.04
C HIS A 359 -2.38 -7.45 28.55
N GLY A 360 -2.31 -8.53 27.78
CA GLY A 360 -3.49 -9.29 27.36
C GLY A 360 -4.19 -8.75 26.12
N PHE A 361 -3.63 -7.75 25.44
CA PHE A 361 -4.19 -7.20 24.22
C PHE A 361 -3.67 -7.95 22.99
N ALA A 362 -4.43 -7.91 21.89
CA ALA A 362 -3.86 -8.25 20.58
C ALA A 362 -2.80 -7.20 20.21
N PRO A 363 -1.81 -7.53 19.35
CA PRO A 363 -0.93 -6.51 18.79
C PRO A 363 -1.73 -5.54 17.90
N ALA A 364 -1.08 -4.47 17.46
CA ALA A 364 -1.70 -3.41 16.68
C ALA A 364 -1.20 -3.39 15.23
N THR A 365 -2.10 -3.61 14.28
CA THR A 365 -1.87 -3.48 12.83
C THR A 365 -2.24 -2.08 12.36
N PHE A 366 -1.24 -1.24 12.04
CA PHE A 366 -1.46 0.17 11.73
C PHE A 366 -1.65 0.47 10.25
N PHE A 367 -2.52 1.45 9.99
CA PHE A 367 -2.58 2.13 8.70
C PHE A 367 -1.38 3.07 8.50
N GLN A 368 -1.14 3.93 9.48
CA GLN A 368 -0.05 4.91 9.51
C GLN A 368 0.58 4.87 10.91
N PRO A 369 1.69 4.15 11.13
CA PRO A 369 2.35 4.10 12.43
C PRO A 369 3.17 5.37 12.73
N ASN A 370 3.47 6.21 11.72
CA ASN A 370 4.29 7.43 11.88
C ASN A 370 3.47 8.62 12.41
N ILE A 371 2.65 8.40 13.45
CA ILE A 371 1.80 9.41 14.09
C ILE A 371 2.22 9.74 15.54
N TYR A 372 3.19 9.00 16.09
CA TYR A 372 3.70 9.21 17.46
C TYR A 372 4.49 10.52 17.65
N ASP A 373 4.67 11.33 16.61
CA ASP A 373 5.36 12.61 16.76
C ASP A 373 4.43 13.75 17.20
N ILE A 374 3.31 13.97 16.50
CA ILE A 374 2.47 15.18 16.63
C ILE A 374 0.96 14.87 16.49
N TYR A 375 0.51 13.62 16.69
CA TYR A 375 -0.89 13.26 16.50
C TYR A 375 -1.72 13.15 17.80
N GLY A 376 -1.13 12.66 18.89
CA GLY A 376 -1.88 12.39 20.12
C GLY A 376 -2.83 11.19 20.01
N HIS A 377 -3.97 11.24 20.71
CA HIS A 377 -5.06 10.23 20.68
C HIS A 377 -4.62 8.77 20.86
N HIS A 378 -3.59 8.51 21.68
CA HIS A 378 -2.94 7.21 21.73
C HIS A 378 -3.90 6.04 21.97
N VAL A 379 -4.85 6.17 22.90
CA VAL A 379 -5.84 5.12 23.14
C VAL A 379 -6.65 4.82 21.89
N ALA A 380 -7.20 5.83 21.20
CA ALA A 380 -8.01 5.62 20.00
C ALA A 380 -7.19 5.00 18.86
N VAL A 381 -5.94 5.45 18.68
CA VAL A 381 -4.99 4.90 17.70
C VAL A 381 -4.67 3.43 17.99
N LEU A 382 -4.34 3.09 19.25
CA LEU A 382 -4.05 1.72 19.65
C LEU A 382 -5.29 0.84 19.51
N LYS A 383 -6.47 1.32 19.93
CA LYS A 383 -7.74 0.60 19.76
C LYS A 383 -8.01 0.30 18.29
N ARG A 384 -7.78 1.25 17.38
CA ARG A 384 -7.89 0.99 15.93
C ARG A 384 -6.93 -0.08 15.47
N GLY A 385 -5.66 0.01 15.84
CA GLY A 385 -4.66 -0.97 15.46
C GLY A 385 -5.01 -2.39 15.96
N ILE A 386 -5.49 -2.49 17.19
CA ILE A 386 -5.98 -3.76 17.79
C ILE A 386 -7.20 -4.28 17.03
N LEU A 387 -8.18 -3.41 16.73
CA LEU A 387 -9.36 -3.79 15.95
C LEU A 387 -8.98 -4.31 14.56
N ASN A 388 -8.02 -3.67 13.88
CA ASN A 388 -7.53 -4.13 12.58
C ASN A 388 -6.93 -5.54 12.68
N THR A 389 -6.16 -5.82 13.73
CA THR A 389 -5.63 -7.17 13.99
C THR A 389 -6.74 -8.17 14.26
N VAL A 390 -7.77 -7.80 15.04
CA VAL A 390 -8.94 -8.67 15.28
C VAL A 390 -9.72 -8.95 13.99
N ILE A 391 -9.84 -7.97 13.10
CA ILE A 391 -10.43 -8.17 11.76
C ILE A 391 -9.61 -9.21 10.98
N ILE A 392 -8.27 -9.13 11.02
CA ILE A 392 -7.38 -10.11 10.37
C ILE A 392 -7.53 -11.52 10.96
N TYR A 393 -7.62 -11.64 12.30
CA TYR A 393 -7.89 -12.93 12.97
C TYR A 393 -9.17 -13.59 12.45
N ASN A 394 -10.19 -12.77 12.19
CA ASN A 394 -11.46 -13.22 11.63
C ASN A 394 -11.45 -13.29 10.10
N SER A 395 -10.28 -13.43 9.46
CA SER A 395 -10.10 -13.53 8.01
C SER A 395 -10.54 -12.31 7.19
N GLY A 396 -10.86 -11.19 7.83
CA GLY A 396 -11.24 -9.94 7.17
C GLY A 396 -10.04 -9.16 6.61
N ASN A 397 -10.34 -8.04 5.95
CA ASN A 397 -9.34 -7.20 5.29
C ASN A 397 -9.53 -5.73 5.69
N PRO A 398 -8.92 -5.27 6.79
CA PRO A 398 -9.19 -3.94 7.36
C PRO A 398 -8.81 -2.78 6.42
N PHE A 399 -7.98 -3.07 5.40
CA PHE A 399 -7.48 -2.09 4.43
C PHE A 399 -7.90 -2.38 2.99
N GLY A 400 -8.83 -3.31 2.76
CA GLY A 400 -9.28 -3.69 1.41
C GLY A 400 -8.22 -4.42 0.56
N TYR A 401 -7.13 -4.89 1.18
CA TYR A 401 -6.06 -5.62 0.50
C TYR A 401 -6.25 -7.12 0.62
N TYR A 402 -6.62 -7.76 -0.49
CA TYR A 402 -6.95 -9.17 -0.56
C TYR A 402 -5.75 -9.98 -1.04
N MET A 403 -5.03 -10.63 -0.11
CA MET A 403 -3.79 -11.37 -0.41
C MET A 403 -3.86 -12.30 -1.63
N HIS A 404 -4.95 -13.04 -1.79
CA HIS A 404 -5.10 -14.00 -2.89
C HIS A 404 -5.18 -13.33 -4.28
N LYS A 405 -5.56 -12.05 -4.32
CA LYS A 405 -5.66 -11.24 -5.53
C LYS A 405 -4.39 -10.46 -5.79
N GLU A 406 -3.80 -9.93 -4.73
CA GLU A 406 -2.69 -8.98 -4.82
C GLU A 406 -1.32 -9.66 -4.79
N ASN A 407 -1.23 -10.92 -4.33
CA ASN A 407 0.00 -11.70 -4.30
C ASN A 407 -0.14 -13.08 -4.93
N SER A 408 0.84 -13.44 -5.77
CA SER A 408 0.92 -14.78 -6.38
C SER A 408 1.20 -15.86 -5.33
N PRO A 409 0.94 -17.15 -5.65
CA PRO A 409 1.31 -18.25 -4.76
C PRO A 409 2.79 -18.26 -4.38
N GLU A 410 3.69 -17.95 -5.32
CA GLU A 410 5.14 -17.87 -5.10
C GLU A 410 5.50 -16.73 -4.14
N GLU A 411 4.84 -15.59 -4.29
CA GLU A 411 5.00 -14.44 -3.39
C GLU A 411 4.54 -14.77 -1.97
N GLN A 412 3.43 -15.50 -1.83
CA GLN A 412 2.94 -15.94 -0.53
C GLN A 412 3.86 -17.00 0.12
N ALA A 413 4.51 -17.86 -0.68
CA ALA A 413 5.40 -18.90 -0.21
C ALA A 413 6.61 -18.36 0.58
N ILE A 414 7.07 -17.14 0.27
CA ILE A 414 8.18 -16.49 0.99
C ILE A 414 7.95 -16.46 2.51
N PHE A 415 6.72 -16.18 2.95
CA PHE A 415 6.40 -16.16 4.38
C PHE A 415 6.16 -17.56 4.95
N LEU A 416 5.68 -18.49 4.13
CA LEU A 416 5.49 -19.88 4.51
C LEU A 416 6.81 -20.62 4.73
N ASP A 417 7.89 -20.18 4.08
CA ASP A 417 9.22 -20.76 4.19
C ASP A 417 10.13 -20.04 5.21
N MET A 418 9.69 -18.89 5.74
CA MET A 418 10.48 -18.10 6.68
C MET A 418 10.50 -18.73 8.08
N GLU A 419 11.67 -19.17 8.55
CA GLU A 419 11.85 -19.88 9.82
C GLU A 419 11.37 -19.07 11.04
N GLU A 420 11.56 -17.75 11.03
CA GLU A 420 11.11 -16.84 12.09
C GLU A 420 9.59 -16.90 12.30
N LEU A 421 8.83 -17.39 11.32
CA LEU A 421 7.38 -17.46 11.36
C LEU A 421 6.83 -18.86 11.66
N ASN A 422 7.67 -19.81 12.07
CA ASN A 422 7.27 -21.20 12.32
C ASN A 422 6.21 -21.36 13.44
N ALA A 423 6.09 -20.39 14.34
CA ALA A 423 5.05 -20.40 15.38
C ALA A 423 3.66 -20.03 14.83
N PHE A 424 3.57 -19.41 13.66
CA PHE A 424 2.32 -18.91 13.09
C PHE A 424 1.62 -19.94 12.23
N THR A 425 0.29 -19.90 12.25
CA THR A 425 -0.54 -20.76 11.39
C THR A 425 -0.71 -20.15 10.01
N ALA A 426 -0.52 -20.92 8.95
CA ALA A 426 -0.78 -20.46 7.58
C ALA A 426 -2.28 -20.39 7.31
N GLN A 427 -2.73 -19.33 6.64
CA GLN A 427 -4.07 -19.25 6.08
C GLN A 427 -3.99 -19.53 4.59
N THR A 428 -4.55 -20.65 4.15
CA THR A 428 -4.70 -20.97 2.74
C THR A 428 -6.10 -20.58 2.29
N PHE A 429 -6.20 -19.81 1.22
CA PHE A 429 -7.45 -19.55 0.54
C PHE A 429 -7.59 -20.53 -0.64
N THR A 430 -8.76 -21.13 -0.78
CA THR A 430 -9.10 -21.94 -1.95
C THR A 430 -10.48 -21.53 -2.39
N ASN A 431 -10.60 -21.05 -3.62
CA ASN A 431 -11.88 -20.67 -4.19
C ASN A 431 -12.74 -21.95 -4.37
N PRO A 432 -13.87 -22.07 -3.65
CA PRO A 432 -14.67 -23.30 -3.63
C PRO A 432 -15.30 -23.61 -5.00
N LEU A 433 -15.47 -22.59 -5.84
CA LEU A 433 -16.10 -22.73 -7.16
C LEU A 433 -15.18 -23.44 -8.17
N PHE A 434 -13.86 -23.52 -7.96
CA PHE A 434 -12.97 -24.28 -8.85
C PHE A 434 -13.27 -25.79 -8.89
N THR A 435 -13.99 -26.31 -7.89
CA THR A 435 -14.45 -27.70 -7.90
C THR A 435 -15.42 -27.99 -9.05
N PHE A 436 -16.15 -26.97 -9.52
CA PHE A 436 -17.11 -27.08 -10.61
C PHE A 436 -16.45 -27.28 -11.97
N LEU A 437 -15.26 -26.69 -12.18
CA LEU A 437 -14.50 -26.87 -13.43
C LEU A 437 -14.05 -28.32 -13.66
N ASN A 438 -13.92 -29.10 -12.58
CA ASN A 438 -13.47 -30.49 -12.60
C ASN A 438 -14.62 -31.50 -12.53
N THR A 439 -15.88 -31.04 -12.50
CA THR A 439 -17.04 -31.91 -12.37
C THR A 439 -17.41 -32.51 -13.73
N PRO A 440 -17.43 -33.86 -13.89
CA PRO A 440 -17.65 -34.51 -15.19
C PRO A 440 -19.01 -34.22 -15.85
N ASP A 441 -19.99 -33.75 -15.07
CA ASP A 441 -21.33 -33.38 -15.53
C ASP A 441 -21.71 -32.02 -14.92
N SER A 442 -20.96 -30.98 -15.31
CA SER A 442 -21.20 -29.60 -14.87
C SER A 442 -22.54 -29.03 -15.37
N SER A 443 -23.26 -29.73 -16.26
CA SER A 443 -24.63 -29.39 -16.66
C SER A 443 -25.65 -29.49 -15.52
N ARG A 444 -25.29 -30.16 -14.42
CA ARG A 444 -26.12 -30.31 -13.22
C ARG A 444 -25.93 -29.21 -12.18
N ILE A 445 -24.93 -28.35 -12.36
CA ILE A 445 -24.61 -27.31 -11.38
C ILE A 445 -25.55 -26.13 -11.63
N ASP A 446 -26.35 -25.80 -10.63
CA ASP A 446 -27.29 -24.69 -10.66
C ASP A 446 -26.87 -23.52 -9.76
N GLU A 447 -27.69 -22.47 -9.74
CA GLU A 447 -27.46 -21.26 -8.95
C GLU A 447 -27.45 -21.55 -7.44
N GLU A 448 -28.24 -22.51 -6.96
CA GLU A 448 -28.30 -22.88 -5.54
C GLU A 448 -26.99 -23.54 -5.09
N ASP A 449 -26.42 -24.40 -5.92
CA ASP A 449 -25.11 -25.01 -5.66
C ASP A 449 -23.99 -23.95 -5.58
N ILE A 450 -24.00 -22.97 -6.49
CA ILE A 450 -23.02 -21.87 -6.49
C ILE A 450 -23.17 -21.02 -5.22
N LEU A 451 -24.39 -20.58 -4.89
CA LEU A 451 -24.66 -19.80 -3.67
C LEU A 451 -24.26 -20.56 -2.40
N ARG A 452 -24.55 -21.87 -2.35
CA ARG A 452 -24.16 -22.73 -1.22
C ARG A 452 -22.63 -22.80 -1.07
N SER A 453 -21.91 -22.95 -2.18
CA SER A 453 -20.43 -22.93 -2.18
C SER A 453 -19.85 -21.58 -1.76
N LEU A 454 -20.49 -20.47 -2.14
CA LEU A 454 -20.12 -19.11 -1.72
C LEU A 454 -20.48 -18.81 -0.25
N GLY A 455 -21.27 -19.66 0.41
CA GLY A 455 -21.66 -19.53 1.81
C GLY A 455 -20.52 -19.68 2.83
N PHE A 456 -19.27 -19.88 2.38
CA PHE A 456 -18.09 -19.94 3.24
C PHE A 456 -17.69 -18.57 3.83
N THR A 457 -18.18 -17.48 3.26
CA THR A 457 -17.87 -16.11 3.66
C THR A 457 -19.10 -15.21 3.60
N ASP A 458 -19.15 -14.18 4.44
CA ASP A 458 -20.12 -13.08 4.33
C ASP A 458 -19.57 -11.87 3.55
N ASP A 459 -18.28 -11.88 3.21
CA ASP A 459 -17.64 -10.82 2.42
C ASP A 459 -18.11 -10.91 0.96
N ILE A 460 -19.00 -9.99 0.59
CA ILE A 460 -19.55 -9.89 -0.76
C ILE A 460 -18.47 -9.63 -1.82
N LEU A 461 -17.43 -8.85 -1.49
CA LEU A 461 -16.37 -8.56 -2.45
C LEU A 461 -15.56 -9.82 -2.75
N LEU A 462 -15.32 -10.65 -1.73
CA LEU A 462 -14.68 -11.96 -1.90
C LEU A 462 -15.53 -12.92 -2.73
N LYS A 463 -16.86 -12.90 -2.56
CA LYS A 463 -17.77 -13.72 -3.40
C LYS A 463 -17.68 -13.31 -4.87
N LEU A 464 -17.71 -12.01 -5.15
CA LEU A 464 -17.58 -11.49 -6.51
C LEU A 464 -16.21 -11.83 -7.11
N ASP A 465 -15.13 -11.70 -6.34
CA ASP A 465 -13.78 -12.10 -6.78
C ASP A 465 -13.71 -13.61 -7.09
N CYS A 466 -14.32 -14.46 -6.25
CA CYS A 466 -14.39 -15.91 -6.52
C CYS A 466 -15.10 -16.24 -7.83
N ILE A 467 -16.17 -15.51 -8.15
CA ILE A 467 -16.92 -15.71 -9.40
C ILE A 467 -16.05 -15.31 -10.59
N ASP A 468 -15.45 -14.12 -10.56
CA ASP A 468 -14.60 -13.62 -11.64
C ASP A 468 -13.40 -14.55 -11.88
N ASP A 469 -12.76 -15.05 -10.81
CA ASP A 469 -11.66 -16.01 -10.90
C ASP A 469 -12.06 -17.31 -11.61
N VAL A 470 -13.24 -17.85 -11.31
CA VAL A 470 -13.70 -19.08 -11.97
C VAL A 470 -14.06 -18.83 -13.42
N LEU A 471 -14.78 -17.73 -13.72
CA LEU A 471 -15.12 -17.35 -15.10
C LEU A 471 -13.87 -17.18 -15.97
N ALA A 472 -12.80 -16.58 -15.43
CA ALA A 472 -11.54 -16.41 -16.13
C ALA A 472 -10.80 -17.73 -16.44
N ASN A 473 -11.19 -18.84 -15.79
CA ASN A 473 -10.61 -20.17 -15.98
C ASN A 473 -11.55 -21.15 -16.70
N ILE A 474 -12.71 -20.69 -17.17
CA ILE A 474 -13.61 -21.52 -17.98
C ILE A 474 -12.99 -21.80 -19.36
N ASN A 475 -13.19 -23.02 -19.84
CA ASN A 475 -12.82 -23.48 -21.18
C ASN A 475 -14.03 -24.07 -21.92
N SER A 476 -13.84 -24.62 -23.12
CA SER A 476 -14.93 -25.17 -23.95
C SER A 476 -15.63 -26.39 -23.34
N GLU A 477 -14.97 -27.20 -22.51
CA GLU A 477 -15.61 -28.31 -21.77
C GLU A 477 -16.53 -27.79 -20.64
N ASN A 478 -16.26 -26.54 -20.26
CA ASN A 478 -16.82 -25.71 -19.22
C ASN A 478 -18.09 -24.89 -19.43
N SER A 479 -18.36 -24.54 -20.69
CA SER A 479 -18.95 -23.24 -21.05
C SER A 479 -20.39 -23.06 -20.55
N GLN A 480 -21.12 -24.16 -20.34
CA GLN A 480 -22.42 -24.20 -19.69
C GLN A 480 -22.46 -23.56 -18.29
N LEU A 481 -21.32 -23.41 -17.61
CA LEU A 481 -21.24 -22.78 -16.28
C LEU A 481 -21.28 -21.24 -16.34
N ILE A 482 -21.01 -20.63 -17.49
CA ILE A 482 -20.94 -19.17 -17.63
C ILE A 482 -22.25 -18.51 -17.21
N ASP A 483 -23.37 -18.99 -17.75
CA ASP A 483 -24.70 -18.44 -17.50
C ASP A 483 -25.14 -18.50 -16.03
N PRO A 484 -25.14 -19.66 -15.35
CA PRO A 484 -25.55 -19.73 -13.94
C PRO A 484 -24.63 -18.91 -13.03
N ILE A 485 -23.31 -18.93 -13.27
CA ILE A 485 -22.35 -18.14 -12.48
C ILE A 485 -22.59 -16.63 -12.64
N ASN A 486 -22.80 -16.16 -13.87
CA ASN A 486 -23.09 -14.76 -14.15
C ASN A 486 -24.46 -14.33 -13.59
N ARG A 487 -25.47 -15.23 -13.56
CA ARG A 487 -26.75 -14.93 -12.89
C ARG A 487 -26.57 -14.73 -11.39
N VAL A 488 -25.83 -15.60 -10.71
CA VAL A 488 -25.50 -15.42 -9.29
C VAL A 488 -24.72 -14.13 -9.05
N TYR A 489 -23.76 -13.78 -9.91
CA TYR A 489 -23.04 -12.51 -9.82
C TYR A 489 -23.99 -11.30 -9.82
N ARG A 490 -24.95 -11.29 -10.75
CA ARG A 490 -25.94 -10.22 -10.86
C ARG A 490 -26.92 -10.18 -9.69
N GLU A 491 -27.37 -11.33 -9.20
CA GLU A 491 -28.21 -11.43 -7.99
C GLU A 491 -27.50 -10.83 -6.77
N LEU A 492 -26.25 -11.24 -6.55
CA LEU A 492 -25.41 -10.74 -5.45
C LEU A 492 -25.26 -9.21 -5.46
N ILE A 493 -25.21 -8.58 -6.63
CA ILE A 493 -25.11 -7.12 -6.75
C ILE A 493 -26.45 -6.43 -6.48
N GLN A 494 -27.56 -7.02 -6.93
CA GLN A 494 -28.90 -6.43 -6.76
C GLN A 494 -29.31 -6.29 -5.29
N ASP A 495 -28.81 -7.17 -4.43
CA ASP A 495 -29.09 -7.16 -3.00
C ASP A 495 -28.28 -6.11 -2.21
N ILE A 496 -27.35 -5.41 -2.87
CA ILE A 496 -26.46 -4.47 -2.20
C ILE A 496 -27.18 -3.14 -1.98
N PRO A 497 -27.28 -2.66 -0.73
CA PRO A 497 -27.97 -1.41 -0.45
C PRO A 497 -27.22 -0.22 -1.03
N SER A 498 -27.96 0.70 -1.65
CA SER A 498 -27.42 1.98 -2.11
C SER A 498 -27.02 2.88 -0.93
N PRO A 499 -25.99 3.73 -1.10
CA PRO A 499 -25.64 4.73 -0.10
C PRO A 499 -26.75 5.75 0.12
N GLU A 500 -26.93 6.18 1.36
CA GLU A 500 -27.89 7.21 1.78
C GLU A 500 -27.27 8.61 1.80
N TYR A 501 -25.94 8.70 1.83
CA TYR A 501 -25.15 9.94 1.92
C TYR A 501 -25.45 10.78 3.17
N ASN A 502 -25.83 10.12 4.27
CA ASN A 502 -26.22 10.75 5.54
C ASN A 502 -25.04 11.03 6.48
N GLN A 503 -23.80 10.77 6.04
CA GLN A 503 -22.55 11.08 6.76
C GLN A 503 -22.36 10.32 8.09
N THR A 504 -23.01 9.16 8.25
CA THR A 504 -22.75 8.23 9.36
C THR A 504 -21.65 7.24 9.00
N SER A 505 -20.91 6.68 9.97
CA SER A 505 -19.87 5.66 9.70
C SER A 505 -20.41 4.44 8.95
N LYS A 506 -21.65 4.02 9.25
CA LYS A 506 -22.34 2.95 8.51
C LYS A 506 -22.58 3.31 7.05
N ASP A 507 -22.97 4.55 6.78
CA ASP A 507 -23.18 5.02 5.41
C ASP A 507 -21.86 5.21 4.66
N PHE A 508 -20.79 5.70 5.30
CA PHE A 508 -19.46 5.74 4.68
C PHE A 508 -18.95 4.35 4.32
N ALA A 509 -19.10 3.35 5.21
CA ALA A 509 -18.78 1.97 4.89
C ALA A 509 -19.58 1.45 3.68
N ARG A 510 -20.85 1.85 3.55
CA ARG A 510 -21.69 1.51 2.39
C ARG A 510 -21.24 2.24 1.12
N GLN A 511 -20.82 3.50 1.21
CA GLN A 511 -20.25 4.25 0.09
C GLN A 511 -18.95 3.59 -0.41
N GLU A 512 -18.05 3.22 0.49
CA GLU A 512 -16.81 2.50 0.15
C GLU A 512 -17.12 1.16 -0.53
N LEU A 513 -18.04 0.38 0.05
CA LEU A 513 -18.48 -0.89 -0.54
C LEU A 513 -18.98 -0.72 -1.98
N ASN A 514 -19.83 0.29 -2.23
CA ASN A 514 -20.35 0.56 -3.58
C ASN A 514 -19.24 0.93 -4.58
N ILE A 515 -18.23 1.70 -4.17
CA ILE A 515 -17.07 2.01 -5.02
C ILE A 515 -16.31 0.73 -5.41
N GLN A 516 -16.08 -0.17 -4.44
CA GLN A 516 -15.38 -1.43 -4.67
C GLN A 516 -16.18 -2.39 -5.57
N ILE A 517 -17.51 -2.32 -5.54
CA ILE A 517 -18.41 -3.07 -6.43
C ILE A 517 -18.37 -2.48 -7.83
N GLU A 518 -18.49 -1.16 -8.01
CA GLU A 518 -18.38 -0.50 -9.31
C GLU A 518 -17.06 -0.86 -10.03
N LYS A 519 -15.96 -1.01 -9.27
CA LYS A 519 -14.68 -1.50 -9.79
C LYS A 519 -14.80 -2.93 -10.31
N ARG A 520 -15.39 -3.85 -9.54
CA ARG A 520 -15.56 -5.27 -9.91
C ARG A 520 -16.53 -5.46 -11.06
N VAL A 521 -17.66 -4.76 -11.07
CA VAL A 521 -18.64 -4.80 -12.16
C VAL A 521 -18.01 -4.45 -13.50
N ARG A 522 -17.15 -3.41 -13.54
CA ARG A 522 -16.45 -3.06 -14.77
C ARG A 522 -15.47 -4.14 -15.22
N ALA A 523 -14.74 -4.76 -14.29
CA ALA A 523 -13.84 -5.87 -14.61
C ALA A 523 -14.62 -7.10 -15.11
N HIS A 524 -15.73 -7.43 -14.45
CA HIS A 524 -16.63 -8.52 -14.83
C HIS A 524 -17.25 -8.30 -16.22
N ILE A 525 -17.72 -7.09 -16.54
CA ILE A 525 -18.23 -6.77 -17.89
C ILE A 525 -17.16 -7.03 -18.95
N ALA A 526 -15.92 -6.56 -18.74
CA ALA A 526 -14.82 -6.80 -19.68
C ALA A 526 -14.48 -8.30 -19.81
N LEU A 527 -14.54 -9.05 -18.71
CA LEU A 527 -14.37 -10.50 -18.71
C LEU A 527 -15.47 -11.20 -19.52
N MET A 528 -16.73 -10.81 -19.32
CA MET A 528 -17.88 -11.37 -20.04
C MET A 528 -17.82 -11.05 -21.54
N GLU A 529 -17.41 -9.84 -21.93
CA GLU A 529 -17.18 -9.49 -23.34
C GLU A 529 -16.12 -10.40 -23.99
N THR A 530 -15.07 -10.73 -23.23
CA THR A 530 -14.03 -11.66 -23.68
C THR A 530 -14.58 -13.07 -23.85
N LEU A 531 -15.35 -13.57 -22.87
CA LEU A 531 -15.95 -14.91 -22.93
C LEU A 531 -16.96 -15.04 -24.09
N MET A 532 -17.79 -14.02 -24.33
CA MET A 532 -18.76 -14.04 -25.44
C MET A 532 -18.09 -14.01 -26.81
N SER A 533 -16.88 -13.44 -26.93
CA SER A 533 -16.15 -13.43 -28.21
C SER A 533 -15.63 -14.81 -28.63
N PHE A 534 -15.49 -15.76 -27.69
CA PHE A 534 -15.09 -17.14 -28.00
C PHE A 534 -16.19 -17.92 -28.74
N ASP A 535 -17.47 -17.72 -28.37
CA ASP A 535 -18.60 -18.40 -29.00
C ASP A 535 -18.77 -17.96 -30.47
N GLU A 536 -18.46 -16.70 -30.80
CA GLU A 536 -18.55 -16.18 -32.18
C GLU A 536 -17.41 -16.64 -33.10
N GLU A 537 -16.28 -17.09 -32.56
CA GLU A 537 -15.16 -17.62 -33.36
C GLU A 537 -15.29 -19.13 -33.61
N GLU A 538 -15.87 -19.91 -32.69
CA GLU A 538 -16.17 -21.33 -32.91
C GLU A 538 -17.34 -21.57 -33.88
N GLU A 539 -18.31 -20.65 -33.96
CA GLU A 539 -19.41 -20.74 -34.94
C GLU A 539 -19.03 -20.33 -36.37
N LYS A 540 -17.85 -19.74 -36.59
CA LYS A 540 -17.33 -19.48 -37.94
C LYS A 540 -16.71 -20.76 -38.49
N GLU A 541 -17.50 -21.55 -39.22
CA GLU A 541 -16.97 -22.57 -40.13
C GLU A 541 -15.82 -21.96 -40.94
N PRO A 542 -14.68 -22.67 -41.10
CA PRO A 542 -13.53 -22.14 -41.83
C PRO A 542 -14.01 -21.77 -43.23
N PRO A 543 -13.87 -20.50 -43.66
CA PRO A 543 -14.35 -20.10 -44.96
C PRO A 543 -13.59 -20.90 -46.02
N GLU A 544 -14.30 -21.54 -46.95
CA GLU A 544 -13.70 -22.02 -48.19
C GLU A 544 -13.07 -20.80 -48.89
N VAL A 545 -11.75 -20.68 -48.79
CA VAL A 545 -11.01 -19.54 -49.33
C VAL A 545 -10.92 -19.68 -50.86
N GLU A 546 -11.89 -19.07 -51.55
CA GLU A 546 -11.75 -18.70 -52.95
C GLU A 546 -11.10 -17.30 -53.01
N ILE A 547 -9.82 -17.27 -53.39
CA ILE A 547 -9.02 -16.04 -53.47
C ILE A 547 -9.51 -15.21 -54.66
N SER A 548 -10.25 -14.13 -54.39
CA SER A 548 -10.40 -13.02 -55.34
C SER A 548 -9.87 -11.72 -54.75
N LYS A 549 -8.97 -11.08 -55.49
CA LYS A 549 -8.27 -9.84 -55.13
C LYS A 549 -9.21 -8.66 -55.34
N THR A 550 -9.51 -7.88 -54.31
CA THR A 550 -9.65 -6.42 -54.44
C THR A 550 -9.50 -5.68 -53.11
N GLN A 551 -8.99 -4.46 -53.23
CA GLN A 551 -8.42 -3.60 -52.20
C GLN A 551 -9.45 -3.06 -51.19
N ILE A 552 -9.10 -3.08 -49.91
CA ILE A 552 -9.65 -2.20 -48.88
C ILE A 552 -8.48 -1.49 -48.22
N SER A 553 -8.49 -0.16 -48.27
CA SER A 553 -7.57 0.74 -47.59
C SER A 553 -7.90 0.77 -46.10
N ASN A 554 -7.01 0.19 -45.28
CA ASN A 554 -7.03 0.28 -43.82
C ASN A 554 -5.82 1.14 -43.39
N PRO A 555 -5.94 2.11 -42.48
CA PRO A 555 -4.79 2.83 -41.95
C PRO A 555 -4.14 1.98 -40.86
N ASN A 556 -3.58 0.83 -41.26
CA ASN A 556 -2.65 0.09 -40.42
C ASN A 556 -1.30 0.79 -40.54
N THR A 557 -0.84 1.38 -39.45
CA THR A 557 0.61 1.50 -39.21
C THR A 557 1.20 0.12 -39.45
N LEU A 558 1.84 -0.07 -40.60
CA LEU A 558 2.55 -1.30 -40.92
C LEU A 558 3.58 -1.50 -39.80
N LEU A 559 3.31 -2.46 -38.92
CA LEU A 559 4.28 -2.97 -37.98
C LEU A 559 5.43 -3.53 -38.83
N SER A 560 6.49 -2.74 -38.97
CA SER A 560 7.69 -3.11 -39.72
C SER A 560 8.64 -3.86 -38.81
N ILE A 561 9.51 -4.67 -39.42
CA ILE A 561 10.64 -5.30 -38.71
C ILE A 561 11.51 -4.23 -38.04
N ASP A 562 11.68 -3.06 -38.68
CA ASP A 562 12.45 -1.94 -38.12
C ASP A 562 11.84 -1.41 -36.81
N ASN A 563 10.52 -1.31 -36.70
CA ASN A 563 9.85 -0.87 -35.48
C ASN A 563 10.00 -1.92 -34.36
N PHE A 564 9.95 -3.21 -34.72
CA PHE A 564 10.16 -4.29 -33.75
C PHE A 564 11.60 -4.28 -33.19
N ILE A 565 12.58 -4.12 -34.07
CA ILE A 565 13.99 -3.99 -33.68
C ILE A 565 14.22 -2.73 -32.83
N ALA A 566 13.58 -1.61 -33.15
CA ALA A 566 13.69 -0.37 -32.38
C ALA A 566 13.18 -0.55 -30.94
N ASP A 567 12.01 -1.17 -30.76
CA ASP A 567 11.44 -1.41 -29.43
C ASP A 567 12.29 -2.40 -28.61
N LEU A 568 12.84 -3.44 -29.24
CA LEU A 568 13.77 -4.38 -28.58
C LEU A 568 15.09 -3.70 -28.16
N ASN A 569 15.64 -2.82 -29.00
CA ASN A 569 16.83 -2.04 -28.64
C ASN A 569 16.54 -1.07 -27.49
N TYR A 570 15.40 -0.39 -27.53
CA TYR A 570 14.96 0.49 -26.45
C TYR A 570 14.83 -0.26 -25.13
N PHE A 571 14.26 -1.48 -25.15
CA PHE A 571 14.22 -2.36 -23.99
C PHE A 571 15.63 -2.64 -23.45
N ILE A 572 16.59 -3.02 -24.30
CA ILE A 572 17.98 -3.31 -23.92
C ILE A 572 18.66 -2.07 -23.31
N GLU A 573 18.45 -0.89 -23.90
CA GLU A 573 19.04 0.38 -23.43
C GLU A 573 18.48 0.83 -22.08
N CYS A 574 17.23 0.48 -21.78
CA CYS A 574 16.59 0.78 -20.50
C CYS A 574 17.03 -0.15 -19.36
N GLN A 575 17.70 -1.26 -19.65
CA GLN A 575 18.22 -2.14 -18.61
C GLN A 575 19.46 -1.52 -17.95
N PRO A 576 19.57 -1.54 -16.61
CA PRO A 576 20.71 -0.99 -15.91
C PRO A 576 21.99 -1.71 -16.34
N MET A 577 22.93 -1.00 -16.98
CA MET A 577 24.25 -1.57 -17.29
C MET A 577 24.98 -1.86 -15.97
N GLU A 578 25.17 -3.14 -15.65
CA GLU A 578 26.14 -3.53 -14.63
C GLU A 578 27.54 -3.12 -15.12
N THR A 579 28.01 -1.97 -14.63
CA THR A 579 29.39 -1.54 -14.86
C THR A 579 30.32 -2.51 -14.13
N SER A 580 31.09 -3.24 -14.92
CA SER A 580 32.03 -4.26 -14.48
C SER A 580 33.01 -3.72 -13.44
N GLY A 581 33.03 -4.33 -12.25
CA GLY A 581 34.17 -4.21 -11.34
C GLY A 581 33.83 -4.03 -9.86
N LEU A 582 33.00 -4.88 -9.29
CA LEU A 582 32.98 -5.31 -7.88
C LEU A 582 31.87 -6.35 -7.76
N VAL A 583 32.14 -7.44 -7.05
CA VAL A 583 31.20 -8.57 -6.88
C VAL A 583 29.88 -8.04 -6.30
N SER A 584 28.87 -7.94 -7.16
CA SER A 584 27.49 -7.53 -6.82
C SER A 584 26.73 -8.73 -6.27
N PRO A 585 25.80 -8.57 -5.30
CA PRO A 585 24.95 -9.64 -4.78
C PRO A 585 23.80 -9.99 -5.75
N ALA A 586 24.13 -10.19 -7.02
CA ALA A 586 23.21 -10.55 -8.10
C ALA A 586 22.78 -12.03 -8.11
N SER A 587 23.13 -12.81 -7.08
CA SER A 587 22.88 -14.26 -7.07
C SER A 587 21.44 -14.68 -6.80
N PHE A 588 20.50 -13.74 -6.57
CA PHE A 588 19.07 -14.08 -6.39
C PHE A 588 18.16 -13.64 -7.55
N TRP A 589 18.51 -12.57 -8.30
CA TRP A 589 17.67 -12.05 -9.40
C TRP A 589 18.44 -11.61 -10.65
N GLY A 590 19.78 -11.64 -10.65
CA GLY A 590 20.60 -11.15 -11.77
C GLY A 590 20.55 -12.01 -13.04
N ASN A 591 20.01 -13.23 -12.97
CA ASN A 591 19.99 -14.13 -14.11
C ASN A 591 18.85 -13.86 -15.10
N GLU A 592 17.73 -13.27 -14.65
CA GLU A 592 16.52 -13.16 -15.49
C GLU A 592 16.58 -11.96 -16.41
N SER A 593 16.93 -10.78 -15.89
CA SER A 593 17.13 -9.58 -16.73
C SER A 593 18.24 -9.80 -17.76
N GLN A 594 19.35 -10.45 -17.38
CA GLN A 594 20.44 -10.76 -18.31
C GLN A 594 20.02 -11.77 -19.39
N ALA A 595 19.22 -12.79 -19.01
CA ALA A 595 18.65 -13.75 -19.97
C ALA A 595 17.67 -13.07 -20.93
N ASN A 596 16.88 -12.11 -20.46
CA ASN A 596 15.94 -11.33 -21.28
C ASN A 596 16.70 -10.41 -22.26
N ILE A 597 17.77 -9.73 -21.82
CA ILE A 597 18.65 -8.95 -22.70
C ILE A 597 19.28 -9.83 -23.79
N GLU A 598 19.81 -11.00 -23.40
CA GLU A 598 20.43 -11.93 -24.34
C GLU A 598 19.41 -12.46 -25.35
N ALA A 599 18.21 -12.82 -24.89
CA ALA A 599 17.13 -13.28 -25.74
C ALA A 599 16.66 -12.20 -26.73
N ALA A 600 16.50 -10.95 -26.27
CA ALA A 600 16.17 -9.81 -27.11
C ALA A 600 17.24 -9.55 -28.19
N ARG A 601 18.53 -9.60 -27.83
CA ARG A 601 19.64 -9.47 -28.80
C ARG A 601 19.63 -10.55 -29.86
N LYS A 602 19.41 -11.80 -29.46
CA LYS A 602 19.33 -12.94 -30.40
C LYS A 602 18.12 -12.81 -31.34
N LEU A 603 16.98 -12.34 -30.82
CA LEU A 603 15.81 -12.06 -31.64
C LEU A 603 16.07 -10.92 -32.64
N ILE A 604 16.78 -9.85 -32.25
CA ILE A 604 17.17 -8.76 -33.17
C ILE A 604 18.01 -9.31 -34.32
N LYS A 605 19.07 -10.10 -34.04
CA LYS A 605 19.91 -10.70 -35.08
C LYS A 605 19.09 -11.55 -36.06
N LEU A 606 18.16 -12.35 -35.52
CA LEU A 606 17.27 -13.18 -36.32
C LEU A 606 16.37 -12.34 -37.23
N LEU A 607 15.78 -11.26 -36.71
CA LEU A 607 14.94 -10.33 -37.47
C LEU A 607 15.73 -9.58 -38.56
N GLN A 608 17.04 -9.39 -38.36
CA GLN A 608 17.96 -8.82 -39.35
C GLN A 608 18.40 -9.83 -40.42
N GLY A 609 17.99 -11.10 -40.31
CA GLY A 609 18.36 -12.16 -41.25
C GLY A 609 19.79 -12.69 -41.05
N GLU A 610 20.39 -12.46 -39.88
CA GLU A 610 21.69 -13.06 -39.53
C GLU A 610 21.55 -14.58 -39.31
N ASP A 611 22.56 -15.33 -39.76
CA ASP A 611 22.57 -16.78 -39.65
C ASP A 611 23.11 -17.22 -38.28
N LEU A 612 22.24 -17.75 -37.43
CA LEU A 612 22.54 -18.09 -36.03
C LEU A 612 23.06 -19.54 -35.89
N HIS A 613 24.16 -19.89 -36.56
CA HIS A 613 24.65 -21.27 -36.55
C HIS A 613 25.22 -21.76 -35.19
N GLU A 614 25.81 -20.86 -34.39
CA GLU A 614 26.29 -21.16 -33.02
C GLU A 614 25.56 -20.34 -31.93
N ASP A 615 24.65 -19.44 -32.35
CA ASP A 615 24.08 -18.38 -31.50
C ASP A 615 22.54 -18.38 -31.52
N SER A 616 21.95 -19.55 -31.83
CA SER A 616 20.50 -19.73 -32.02
C SER A 616 19.69 -19.48 -30.73
N LEU A 617 18.40 -19.13 -30.93
CA LEU A 617 17.45 -19.03 -29.83
C LEU A 617 17.23 -20.41 -29.20
N THR A 618 17.74 -20.59 -27.98
CA THR A 618 17.52 -21.80 -27.19
C THR A 618 16.10 -21.82 -26.60
N PRO A 619 15.59 -22.98 -26.12
CA PRO A 619 14.31 -23.02 -25.38
C PRO A 619 14.29 -22.07 -24.17
N ILE A 620 15.44 -21.84 -23.54
CA ILE A 620 15.58 -20.87 -22.43
C ILE A 620 15.37 -19.45 -22.95
N ASN A 621 15.98 -19.09 -24.09
CA ASN A 621 15.77 -17.77 -24.69
C ASN A 621 14.30 -17.57 -25.11
N ILE A 622 13.65 -18.59 -25.66
CA ILE A 622 12.22 -18.52 -26.03
C ILE A 622 11.35 -18.31 -24.79
N LYS A 623 11.67 -18.99 -23.67
CA LYS A 623 10.98 -18.76 -22.40
C LYS A 623 11.17 -17.32 -21.91
N SER A 624 12.39 -16.78 -22.00
CA SER A 624 12.72 -15.40 -21.65
C SER A 624 12.01 -14.35 -22.53
N LEU A 625 11.82 -14.62 -23.83
CA LEU A 625 11.05 -13.72 -24.71
C LEU A 625 9.58 -13.61 -24.30
N ASN A 626 9.05 -14.62 -23.58
CA ASN A 626 7.69 -14.62 -23.05
C ASN A 626 7.61 -14.12 -21.59
N SER A 627 8.67 -13.51 -21.04
CA SER A 627 8.61 -12.89 -19.72
C SER A 627 7.65 -11.69 -19.71
N SER A 628 7.21 -11.24 -18.54
CA SER A 628 6.35 -10.05 -18.41
C SER A 628 6.99 -8.78 -18.97
N GLU A 629 8.33 -8.69 -18.93
CA GLU A 629 9.10 -7.51 -19.35
C GLU A 629 9.21 -7.38 -20.87
N LEU A 630 9.35 -8.50 -21.59
CA LEU A 630 9.38 -8.54 -23.05
C LEU A 630 8.01 -8.84 -23.66
N GLY A 631 7.09 -9.39 -22.88
CA GLY A 631 5.79 -9.89 -23.32
C GLY A 631 4.92 -8.84 -23.98
N GLU A 632 4.97 -7.58 -23.53
CA GLU A 632 4.26 -6.47 -24.19
C GLU A 632 4.80 -6.18 -25.59
N ILE A 633 6.13 -6.19 -25.75
CA ILE A 633 6.78 -6.00 -27.05
C ILE A 633 6.48 -7.19 -27.96
N ILE A 634 6.60 -8.42 -27.46
CA ILE A 634 6.29 -9.63 -28.25
C ILE A 634 4.81 -9.69 -28.64
N ALA A 635 3.88 -9.34 -27.74
CA ALA A 635 2.46 -9.29 -28.05
C ALA A 635 2.15 -8.26 -29.15
N LYS A 636 2.76 -7.07 -29.07
CA LYS A 636 2.64 -6.02 -30.09
C LYS A 636 3.11 -6.46 -31.49
N TYR A 637 4.15 -7.30 -31.57
CA TYR A 637 4.73 -7.77 -32.84
C TYR A 637 4.53 -9.27 -33.09
N ARG A 638 3.51 -9.89 -32.49
CA ARG A 638 3.28 -11.34 -32.50
C ARG A 638 3.39 -11.99 -33.89
N PRO A 639 2.79 -11.45 -34.97
CA PRO A 639 2.91 -12.07 -36.29
C PRO A 639 4.35 -12.10 -36.84
N LEU A 640 5.18 -11.10 -36.53
CA LEU A 640 6.59 -11.05 -36.94
C LEU A 640 7.44 -11.99 -36.08
N TYR A 641 7.15 -12.04 -34.78
CA TYR A 641 7.79 -12.97 -33.84
C TYR A 641 7.53 -14.43 -34.23
N GLU A 642 6.28 -14.82 -34.43
CA GLU A 642 5.90 -16.20 -34.79
C GLU A 642 6.53 -16.63 -36.12
N ARG A 643 6.61 -15.73 -37.10
CA ARG A 643 7.34 -15.97 -38.35
C ARG A 643 8.82 -16.23 -38.10
N ALA A 644 9.48 -15.37 -37.32
CA ALA A 644 10.90 -15.51 -37.00
C ALA A 644 11.20 -16.84 -36.29
N ILE A 645 10.35 -17.25 -35.33
CA ILE A 645 10.53 -18.51 -34.58
C ILE A 645 10.23 -19.75 -35.44
N SER A 646 9.23 -19.68 -36.34
CA SER A 646 8.93 -20.76 -37.29
C SER A 646 10.09 -21.01 -38.26
N ASP A 647 10.77 -19.95 -38.71
CA ASP A 647 11.95 -20.06 -39.58
C ASP A 647 13.15 -20.73 -38.87
N VAL A 648 13.28 -20.55 -37.55
CA VAL A 648 14.29 -21.25 -36.73
C VAL A 648 13.93 -22.73 -36.55
N SER A 649 12.65 -23.02 -36.28
CA SER A 649 12.17 -24.38 -36.03
C SER A 649 12.28 -25.27 -37.27
N SER A 650 12.01 -24.72 -38.46
CA SER A 650 12.14 -25.42 -39.74
C SER A 650 13.60 -25.68 -40.14
N LYS A 651 14.52 -24.75 -39.83
CA LYS A 651 15.96 -24.95 -40.07
C LYS A 651 16.59 -25.97 -39.12
N ASN A 652 16.16 -26.03 -37.86
CA ASN A 652 16.69 -26.98 -36.88
C ASN A 652 16.27 -28.44 -37.16
N GLN A 653 15.15 -28.67 -37.84
CA GLN A 653 14.76 -30.02 -38.29
C GLN A 653 15.65 -30.59 -39.41
N HIS A 654 16.50 -29.78 -40.04
CA HIS A 654 17.47 -30.26 -41.04
C HIS A 654 18.86 -30.57 -40.48
N TYR A 655 19.10 -30.28 -39.19
CA TYR A 655 20.38 -30.51 -38.51
C TYR A 655 20.35 -31.61 -37.42
N LEU A 656 19.16 -32.14 -37.11
CA LEU A 656 18.93 -33.39 -36.38
C LEU A 656 18.69 -34.52 -37.38
#